data_AF-A0A0G4L362-F1
#
_entry.id   AF-A0A0G4L362-F1
#
_cell.length_a   1.000
_cell.length_b   1.000
_cell.length_c   1.000
_cell.angle_alpha   90.00
_cell.angle_beta   90.00
_cell.angle_gamma   90.00
#
_symmetry.space_group_name_H-M   'P 1'
#
loop_
_entity.id
_entity.type
_entity.pdbx_description
1 polymer ?
#
loop_
_entity_poly.entity_id
_entity_poly.type
_entity_poly.pdbx_seq_one_letter_code
_entity_poly.pdbx_strand_id
1 'polypeptide(L)'
;MLSRSIGRFMASEVKKVPIPRRGVDYRGKVVLAPMVRSGELPSRLLALHYGADLVWGPETVDKAIIGTTRKVNPVTNTIDWTRIPSFGQKEPPPDAKEAVVFSTHPAKEAGRLIFQVGTADPDLAVQAARIVAGDVAGIDVNAGCPKPFSTHSGMGAQLLRTPHELLAALARRGERGDRVGEGLLEVEGAVHGAVDGVLGAEGDLVETETGLADLDGQPVARTAKAFKASQLQPSAGLFKNRYLTSPNGFIVFARRSLQKASKIVDRVLGASSTAEYKAIVKDLDRLSDLLCRVLDLSDFVRMTHPDPRFQQAAAGAWSLVYQYMNQLNTMTGLSDQLTKALANKDVVASWSEEEKTVADILKLDFTKSAVNLPQRERDRFVDLSQRISEVGSDFVSEMAPEKEEIVLPSSSFYGLYPSIARALTRGGKVRLPSMSAEAQAALRTVKDEDTRRAVFIASRTASRRTVHRLDTMLKLRSELAELSGFQSYAHLALKDRMMAKTPGSVMQFLLALQQHNKPIVHKEMADLLAQKQTHLDGMATKVEPWDKDYLMDSVRLDMRLPVRHPDQLAAYFSIGTVMQGLSRLFSRLYGIRFVPRETLPGETWHEDVRRLDVVTDAGDQIAVLYCDLFFRKDKSPNPAHFTVRCSREISESEVEEAAAEVDGGDAGPRFDSAAQAANDGMESSTQGGVFKQLPTIALVCDFQKHEDWKSSSPALLTFHQVETLFHEMGHAIHSILARTSLQNVAGTRCATDFAELPSTLMEHFAADPTVLALFARHWRTDEPLPYAMIAERLRMSKRFEGFDTENQILLAMLDQAYHAPEVAGPGFDSTRVYHRLQNEFAAGPTDPPETCWQGFFGHLHGYGSTYYSYLFDRVLAERVWRVVFAAGADGKAVDRASGERLKENLLKWGGSRDAWRCLSDTLQDERLKEGDEKAMAIVGSWGIKDDHHA
;
A
#
# COMPACT_ATOMS: atom_id res chain seq x y z
N MET A 1 51.73 45.27 -0.11
CA MET A 1 52.12 45.49 1.29
C MET A 1 50.89 45.35 2.17
N LEU A 2 51.04 44.61 3.28
CA LEU A 2 50.28 44.63 4.54
C LEU A 2 48.96 45.44 4.69
N SER A 3 47.95 44.71 5.20
CA SER A 3 47.08 45.07 6.35
C SER A 3 45.69 45.71 6.13
N ARG A 4 44.67 44.91 6.52
CA ARG A 4 43.43 45.24 7.28
C ARG A 4 42.63 46.51 6.94
N SER A 5 41.37 46.31 6.49
CA SER A 5 40.17 46.86 7.15
C SER A 5 38.88 46.32 6.52
N ILE A 6 38.09 45.54 7.25
CA ILE A 6 36.70 45.19 6.90
C ILE A 6 35.78 46.14 7.68
N GLY A 7 34.78 46.74 7.01
CA GLY A 7 33.84 47.65 7.68
C GLY A 7 32.56 47.98 6.89
N ARG A 8 31.50 47.18 7.10
CA ARG A 8 30.08 47.47 6.86
C ARG A 8 29.65 48.00 5.47
N PHE A 9 29.02 47.11 4.69
CA PHE A 9 27.85 47.48 3.90
C PHE A 9 26.57 47.33 4.76
N MET A 10 25.59 48.20 4.54
CA MET A 10 24.32 48.21 5.29
C MET A 10 23.37 47.12 4.79
N ALA A 11 22.62 46.52 5.72
CA ALA A 11 21.53 45.61 5.39
C ALA A 11 20.33 46.41 4.83
N SER A 12 19.74 45.94 3.73
CA SER A 12 18.47 46.45 3.21
C SER A 12 17.31 45.93 4.05
N GLU A 13 16.45 46.82 4.55
CA GLU A 13 15.21 46.42 5.23
C GLU A 13 14.27 45.66 4.29
N VAL A 14 13.76 44.51 4.74
CA VAL A 14 12.70 43.77 4.04
C VAL A 14 11.45 44.65 4.01
N LYS A 15 10.97 45.01 2.82
CA LYS A 15 9.73 45.77 2.63
C LYS A 15 8.55 44.96 3.15
N LYS A 16 8.06 45.31 4.35
CA LYS A 16 6.77 44.80 4.86
C LYS A 16 5.65 45.28 3.95
N VAL A 17 4.74 44.37 3.57
CA VAL A 17 3.50 44.74 2.88
C VAL A 17 2.72 45.74 3.76
N PRO A 18 2.35 46.93 3.26
CA PRO A 18 1.60 47.91 4.05
C PRO A 18 0.20 47.38 4.33
N ILE A 19 -0.22 47.37 5.60
CA ILE A 19 -1.62 47.06 5.91
C ILE A 19 -2.48 48.27 5.54
N PRO A 20 -3.58 48.08 4.79
CA PRO A 20 -4.52 49.15 4.48
C PRO A 20 -5.03 49.80 5.77
N ARG A 21 -5.16 51.12 5.79
CA ARG A 21 -5.49 51.91 7.00
C ARG A 21 -6.87 51.60 7.62
N ARG A 22 -7.65 50.72 7.00
CA ARG A 22 -8.95 50.17 7.42
C ARG A 22 -9.11 48.67 7.12
N GLY A 23 -8.04 47.97 6.78
CA GLY A 23 -8.04 46.53 6.51
C GLY A 23 -7.83 45.70 7.78
N VAL A 24 -8.10 44.40 7.67
CA VAL A 24 -7.91 43.43 8.76
C VAL A 24 -6.42 43.04 8.85
N ASP A 25 -5.84 43.07 10.05
CA ASP A 25 -4.49 42.55 10.29
C ASP A 25 -4.56 41.09 10.73
N TYR A 26 -4.23 40.18 9.82
CA TYR A 26 -4.21 38.73 10.07
C TYR A 26 -2.95 38.22 10.78
N ARG A 27 -1.92 39.06 10.99
CA ARG A 27 -0.61 38.60 11.47
C ARG A 27 -0.68 38.21 12.95
N GLY A 28 -0.31 36.96 13.24
CA GLY A 28 -0.32 36.43 14.60
C GLY A 28 -1.72 36.27 15.21
N LYS A 29 -2.76 36.19 14.37
CA LYS A 29 -4.15 36.00 14.80
C LYS A 29 -4.57 34.54 14.82
N VAL A 30 -5.34 34.15 15.83
CA VAL A 30 -6.01 32.84 15.89
C VAL A 30 -7.38 32.97 15.22
N VAL A 31 -7.63 32.19 14.18
CA VAL A 31 -8.81 32.35 13.31
C VAL A 31 -9.67 31.09 13.24
N LEU A 32 -10.99 31.25 13.12
CA LEU A 32 -11.90 30.16 12.74
C LEU A 32 -12.52 30.45 11.38
N ALA A 33 -12.03 29.77 10.35
CA ALA A 33 -12.47 29.89 8.95
C ALA A 33 -12.93 28.53 8.39
N PRO A 34 -14.18 28.09 8.68
CA PRO A 34 -14.65 26.78 8.29
C PRO A 34 -15.19 26.79 6.85
N MET A 35 -14.59 25.98 5.97
CA MET A 35 -15.10 25.80 4.61
C MET A 35 -16.50 25.13 4.62
N VAL A 36 -17.52 25.92 4.25
CA VAL A 36 -18.93 25.54 3.99
C VAL A 36 -19.79 25.27 5.24
N ARG A 37 -20.93 26.00 5.31
CA ARG A 37 -22.11 25.87 6.22
C ARG A 37 -21.91 25.76 7.74
N SER A 38 -20.68 25.69 8.25
CA SER A 38 -20.43 25.50 9.70
C SER A 38 -20.21 26.82 10.46
N GLY A 39 -20.02 27.94 9.74
CA GLY A 39 -19.78 29.29 10.28
C GLY A 39 -21.04 30.04 10.75
N GLU A 40 -22.08 29.34 11.20
CA GLU A 40 -23.31 29.97 11.70
C GLU A 40 -23.09 30.74 13.01
N LEU A 41 -23.97 31.70 13.30
CA LEU A 41 -23.82 32.64 14.43
C LEU A 41 -23.48 31.96 15.78
N PRO A 42 -24.12 30.85 16.21
CA PRO A 42 -23.77 30.19 17.47
C PRO A 42 -22.31 29.68 17.48
N SER A 43 -21.84 29.09 16.38
CA SER A 43 -20.47 28.59 16.24
C SER A 43 -19.44 29.71 16.33
N ARG A 44 -19.70 30.84 15.68
CA ARG A 44 -18.80 32.01 15.70
C ARG A 44 -18.71 32.65 17.08
N LEU A 45 -19.86 32.82 17.76
CA LEU A 45 -19.88 33.33 19.13
C LEU A 45 -19.16 32.40 20.11
N LEU A 46 -19.26 31.08 19.92
CA LEU A 46 -18.53 30.10 20.71
C LEU A 46 -17.01 30.18 20.48
N ALA A 47 -16.57 30.35 19.22
CA ALA A 47 -15.17 30.51 18.87
C ALA A 47 -14.55 31.80 19.45
N LEU A 48 -15.27 32.92 19.37
CA LEU A 48 -14.87 34.18 20.00
C LEU A 48 -14.79 34.06 21.54
N HIS A 49 -15.65 33.25 22.15
CA HIS A 49 -15.60 32.97 23.58
C HIS A 49 -14.35 32.16 23.98
N TYR A 50 -13.93 31.20 23.15
CA TYR A 50 -12.72 30.40 23.36
C TYR A 50 -11.42 31.03 22.84
N GLY A 51 -11.43 32.31 22.45
CA GLY A 51 -10.22 33.08 22.18
C GLY A 51 -9.83 33.24 20.71
N ALA A 52 -10.73 32.99 19.75
CA ALA A 52 -10.50 33.39 18.37
C ALA A 52 -10.44 34.94 18.25
N ASP A 53 -9.46 35.44 17.51
CA ASP A 53 -9.34 36.86 17.15
C ASP A 53 -10.33 37.26 16.05
N LEU A 54 -10.52 36.37 15.07
CA LEU A 54 -11.36 36.57 13.88
C LEU A 54 -12.19 35.31 13.57
N VAL A 55 -13.39 35.49 13.03
CA VAL A 55 -14.35 34.42 12.70
C VAL A 55 -15.02 34.67 11.35
N TRP A 56 -15.23 33.61 10.57
CA TRP A 56 -15.87 33.69 9.26
C TRP A 56 -17.35 33.30 9.32
N GLY A 57 -18.19 34.06 8.61
CA GLY A 57 -19.59 33.72 8.32
C GLY A 57 -19.72 32.46 7.45
N PRO A 58 -20.95 31.92 7.30
CA PRO A 58 -21.19 30.85 6.34
C PRO A 58 -21.03 31.39 4.92
N GLU A 59 -20.46 30.58 4.02
CA GLU A 59 -20.37 30.95 2.60
C GLU A 59 -21.76 31.21 2.02
N THR A 60 -22.01 32.48 1.70
CA THR A 60 -23.31 32.95 1.22
C THR A 60 -23.24 33.26 -0.26
N VAL A 61 -24.10 32.65 -1.08
CA VAL A 61 -24.15 32.95 -2.52
C VAL A 61 -24.59 34.40 -2.74
N ASP A 62 -23.94 35.11 -3.66
CA ASP A 62 -24.24 36.50 -4.01
C ASP A 62 -25.76 36.80 -4.19
N LYS A 63 -26.45 36.01 -5.01
CA LYS A 63 -27.90 36.09 -5.28
C LYS A 63 -28.77 35.64 -4.10
N ALA A 64 -28.19 35.12 -3.02
CA ALA A 64 -28.92 34.83 -1.79
C ALA A 64 -29.03 36.08 -0.90
N ILE A 65 -27.93 36.83 -0.75
CA ILE A 65 -27.89 38.05 0.06
C ILE A 65 -28.42 39.28 -0.71
N ILE A 66 -28.24 39.33 -2.03
CA ILE A 66 -28.87 40.34 -2.90
C ILE A 66 -30.41 40.15 -2.85
N GLY A 67 -31.12 41.22 -2.51
CA GLY A 67 -32.57 41.22 -2.30
C GLY A 67 -33.04 40.89 -0.88
N THR A 68 -32.12 40.82 0.11
CA THR A 68 -32.49 40.75 1.53
C THR A 68 -32.82 42.12 2.13
N THR A 69 -33.64 42.14 3.17
CA THR A 69 -33.90 43.30 4.02
C THR A 69 -33.12 43.14 5.33
N ARG A 70 -32.32 44.16 5.69
CA ARG A 70 -31.60 44.20 6.97
C ARG A 70 -32.55 44.60 8.10
N LYS A 71 -32.82 43.69 9.04
CA LYS A 71 -33.68 43.91 10.21
C LYS A 71 -32.86 43.81 11.50
N VAL A 72 -33.22 44.61 12.51
CA VAL A 72 -32.65 44.48 13.86
C VAL A 72 -33.65 43.69 14.70
N ASN A 73 -33.20 42.61 15.32
CA ASN A 73 -34.01 41.75 16.16
C ASN A 73 -33.80 42.12 17.63
N PRO A 74 -34.77 42.79 18.29
CA PRO A 74 -34.58 43.30 19.65
C PRO A 74 -34.60 42.19 20.72
N VAL A 75 -35.02 40.97 20.39
CA VAL A 75 -35.06 39.84 21.33
C VAL A 75 -33.69 39.16 21.42
N THR A 76 -33.06 38.90 20.26
CA THR A 76 -31.75 38.25 20.17
C THR A 76 -30.58 39.24 20.18
N ASN A 77 -30.84 40.53 20.03
CA ASN A 77 -29.85 41.58 19.75
C ASN A 77 -28.99 41.30 18.50
N THR A 78 -29.56 40.62 17.50
CA THR A 78 -28.91 40.35 16.20
C THR A 78 -29.37 41.33 15.14
N ILE A 79 -28.53 41.46 14.10
CA ILE A 79 -28.92 42.04 12.81
C ILE A 79 -29.07 40.85 11.87
N ASP A 80 -30.27 40.70 11.32
CA ASP A 80 -30.67 39.58 10.47
C ASP A 80 -30.97 40.12 9.06
N TRP A 81 -30.38 39.50 8.02
CA TRP A 81 -30.70 39.78 6.62
C TRP A 81 -31.72 38.75 6.14
N THR A 82 -32.94 39.20 5.88
CA THR A 82 -34.09 38.34 5.69
C THR A 82 -34.71 38.52 4.30
N ARG A 83 -35.27 37.45 3.72
CA ARG A 83 -36.04 37.53 2.45
C ARG A 83 -37.14 36.49 2.38
N ILE A 84 -38.16 36.74 1.57
CA ILE A 84 -39.15 35.73 1.21
C ILE A 84 -38.52 34.82 0.12
N PRO A 85 -38.40 33.50 0.31
CA PRO A 85 -37.83 32.61 -0.70
C PRO A 85 -38.77 32.45 -1.91
N SER A 86 -38.23 32.55 -3.12
CA SER A 86 -39.00 32.36 -4.36
C SER A 86 -39.11 30.90 -4.83
N PHE A 87 -38.30 29.98 -4.28
CA PHE A 87 -38.25 28.55 -4.66
C PHE A 87 -38.19 28.26 -6.18
N GLY A 88 -37.65 29.18 -6.98
CA GLY A 88 -37.57 29.07 -8.44
C GLY A 88 -38.82 29.52 -9.21
N GLN A 89 -39.85 30.05 -8.52
CA GLN A 89 -41.05 30.63 -9.14
C GLN A 89 -40.86 32.13 -9.39
N LYS A 90 -41.63 32.67 -10.36
CA LYS A 90 -41.54 34.09 -10.78
C LYS A 90 -42.11 35.06 -9.73
N GLU A 91 -43.11 34.62 -8.98
CA GLU A 91 -43.70 35.29 -7.82
C GLU A 91 -43.71 34.27 -6.67
N PRO A 92 -43.37 34.65 -5.43
CA PRO A 92 -43.36 33.73 -4.29
C PRO A 92 -44.80 33.36 -3.88
N PRO A 93 -45.02 32.15 -3.31
CA PRO A 93 -46.33 31.75 -2.78
C PRO A 93 -46.88 32.75 -1.75
N PRO A 94 -48.21 32.99 -1.70
CA PRO A 94 -48.81 33.99 -0.81
C PRO A 94 -48.68 33.66 0.68
N ASP A 95 -48.29 32.43 1.04
CA ASP A 95 -48.02 31.94 2.39
C ASP A 95 -46.51 31.81 2.70
N ALA A 96 -45.63 32.21 1.78
CA ALA A 96 -44.18 32.06 1.92
C ALA A 96 -43.63 32.88 3.10
N LYS A 97 -43.13 32.18 4.12
CA LYS A 97 -42.52 32.80 5.30
C LYS A 97 -41.16 33.41 4.98
N GLU A 98 -40.87 34.51 5.65
CA GLU A 98 -39.59 35.19 5.55
C GLU A 98 -38.48 34.34 6.19
N ALA A 99 -37.40 34.10 5.45
CA ALA A 99 -36.25 33.30 5.86
C ALA A 99 -35.03 34.20 6.14
N VAL A 100 -34.28 33.86 7.18
CA VAL A 100 -32.98 34.49 7.49
C VAL A 100 -31.92 33.89 6.58
N VAL A 101 -31.15 34.75 5.91
CA VAL A 101 -30.05 34.36 5.01
C VAL A 101 -28.69 34.50 5.72
N PHE A 102 -28.54 35.52 6.56
CA PHE A 102 -27.34 35.77 7.35
C PHE A 102 -27.72 36.53 8.63
N SER A 103 -26.97 36.32 9.72
CA SER A 103 -27.14 37.03 10.99
C SER A 103 -25.78 37.37 11.61
N THR A 104 -25.68 38.55 12.23
CA THR A 104 -24.53 38.98 13.05
C THR A 104 -25.00 39.50 14.41
N HIS A 105 -24.19 39.33 15.45
CA HIS A 105 -24.40 39.94 16.76
C HIS A 105 -23.48 41.16 16.93
N PRO A 106 -23.94 42.40 16.65
CA PRO A 106 -23.07 43.58 16.51
C PRO A 106 -22.17 43.84 17.72
N ALA A 107 -22.64 43.65 18.95
CA ALA A 107 -21.82 43.89 20.15
C ALA A 107 -20.73 42.82 20.44
N LYS A 108 -20.84 41.62 19.86
CA LYS A 108 -19.91 40.50 20.12
C LYS A 108 -18.96 40.24 18.96
N GLU A 109 -19.42 40.50 17.74
CA GLU A 109 -18.70 40.22 16.50
C GLU A 109 -18.06 41.47 15.86
N ALA A 110 -18.30 42.66 16.44
CA ALA A 110 -17.73 43.94 16.00
C ALA A 110 -16.21 43.88 15.81
N GLY A 111 -15.76 44.19 14.58
CA GLY A 111 -14.35 44.21 14.22
C GLY A 111 -13.68 42.83 14.12
N ARG A 112 -14.45 41.73 14.17
CA ARG A 112 -13.91 40.35 14.16
C ARG A 112 -14.54 39.40 13.14
N LEU A 113 -15.72 39.74 12.61
CA LEU A 113 -16.45 38.91 11.66
C LEU A 113 -16.05 39.20 10.20
N ILE A 114 -15.63 38.17 9.49
CA ILE A 114 -15.38 38.19 8.04
C ILE A 114 -16.60 37.60 7.33
N PHE A 115 -17.15 38.28 6.33
CA PHE A 115 -18.25 37.76 5.53
C PHE A 115 -17.72 37.02 4.30
N GLN A 116 -18.05 35.74 4.17
CA GLN A 116 -17.65 34.91 3.03
C GLN A 116 -18.76 34.88 1.97
N VAL A 117 -18.45 35.39 0.77
CA VAL A 117 -19.38 35.40 -0.38
C VAL A 117 -18.90 34.45 -1.48
N GLY A 118 -19.78 33.55 -1.92
CA GLY A 118 -19.58 32.73 -3.12
C GLY A 118 -20.16 33.43 -4.34
N THR A 119 -19.35 33.60 -5.39
CA THR A 119 -19.75 34.35 -6.60
C THR A 119 -18.98 33.90 -7.84
N ALA A 120 -19.57 34.18 -9.02
CA ALA A 120 -18.93 33.97 -10.32
C ALA A 120 -18.83 35.27 -11.15
N ASP A 121 -19.21 36.41 -10.58
CA ASP A 121 -19.39 37.68 -11.28
C ASP A 121 -18.87 38.85 -10.41
N PRO A 122 -17.93 39.68 -10.91
CA PRO A 122 -17.36 40.79 -10.14
C PRO A 122 -18.39 41.81 -9.64
N ASP A 123 -19.39 42.14 -10.46
CA ASP A 123 -20.40 43.15 -10.14
C ASP A 123 -21.42 42.61 -9.14
N LEU A 124 -21.75 41.31 -9.17
CA LEU A 124 -22.56 40.66 -8.13
C LEU A 124 -21.80 40.56 -6.81
N ALA A 125 -20.50 40.24 -6.84
CA ALA A 125 -19.64 40.24 -5.65
C ALA A 125 -19.67 41.59 -4.92
N VAL A 126 -19.52 42.71 -5.66
CA VAL A 126 -19.59 44.07 -5.12
C VAL A 126 -20.99 44.41 -4.59
N GLN A 127 -22.05 43.99 -5.26
CA GLN A 127 -23.42 44.23 -4.82
C GLN A 127 -23.74 43.48 -3.51
N ALA A 128 -23.36 42.21 -3.42
CA ALA A 128 -23.47 41.41 -2.20
C ALA A 128 -22.66 42.01 -1.05
N ALA A 129 -21.40 42.36 -1.30
CA ALA A 129 -20.50 42.99 -0.34
C ALA A 129 -21.11 44.27 0.27
N ARG A 130 -21.67 45.16 -0.55
CA ARG A 130 -22.27 46.44 -0.12
C ARG A 130 -23.42 46.28 0.88
N ILE A 131 -24.16 45.17 0.85
CA ILE A 131 -25.32 44.91 1.72
C ILE A 131 -24.90 44.63 3.17
N VAL A 132 -23.69 44.10 3.38
CA VAL A 132 -23.18 43.66 4.69
C VAL A 132 -21.95 44.44 5.18
N ALA A 133 -21.24 45.16 4.30
CA ALA A 133 -19.99 45.89 4.61
C ALA A 133 -20.09 46.90 5.78
N GLY A 134 -21.28 47.32 6.18
CA GLY A 134 -21.49 48.19 7.34
C GLY A 134 -21.39 47.49 8.70
N ASP A 135 -21.51 46.16 8.72
CA ASP A 135 -21.74 45.34 9.92
C ASP A 135 -20.71 44.19 10.09
N VAL A 136 -19.72 44.11 9.20
CA VAL A 136 -18.64 43.10 9.20
C VAL A 136 -17.27 43.77 9.09
N ALA A 137 -16.21 43.08 9.52
CA ALA A 137 -14.84 43.58 9.58
C ALA A 137 -14.05 43.38 8.27
N GLY A 138 -14.39 42.35 7.50
CA GLY A 138 -13.76 42.02 6.22
C GLY A 138 -14.73 41.26 5.31
N ILE A 139 -14.41 41.21 4.01
CA ILE A 139 -15.19 40.47 3.02
C ILE A 139 -14.25 39.56 2.25
N ASP A 140 -14.51 38.26 2.39
CA ASP A 140 -13.80 37.17 1.74
C ASP A 140 -14.62 36.71 0.52
N VAL A 141 -13.99 36.73 -0.66
CA VAL A 141 -14.66 36.40 -1.93
C VAL A 141 -14.16 35.05 -2.42
N ASN A 142 -14.93 34.00 -2.17
CA ASN A 142 -14.63 32.68 -2.68
C ASN A 142 -14.96 32.60 -4.18
N ALA A 143 -13.91 32.66 -5.02
CA ALA A 143 -13.98 32.47 -6.47
C ALA A 143 -14.00 30.97 -6.91
N GLY A 144 -14.11 30.04 -5.96
CA GLY A 144 -14.37 28.63 -6.19
C GLY A 144 -13.13 27.72 -6.23
N CYS A 145 -13.40 26.41 -6.11
CA CYS A 145 -12.43 25.32 -6.19
C CYS A 145 -12.67 24.50 -7.48
N PRO A 146 -11.63 24.04 -8.20
CA PRO A 146 -11.77 23.33 -9.47
C PRO A 146 -12.26 21.87 -9.29
N LYS A 147 -13.52 21.70 -8.89
CA LYS A 147 -14.24 20.42 -8.87
C LYS A 147 -15.28 20.36 -10.01
N PRO A 148 -15.54 19.19 -10.62
CA PRO A 148 -16.40 19.07 -11.80
C PRO A 148 -17.83 19.63 -11.64
N PHE A 149 -18.40 19.58 -10.44
CA PHE A 149 -19.74 20.14 -10.19
C PHE A 149 -19.75 21.68 -10.20
N SER A 150 -18.68 22.34 -9.74
CA SER A 150 -18.55 23.81 -9.75
C SER A 150 -18.47 24.38 -11.17
N THR A 151 -17.95 23.58 -12.12
CA THR A 151 -17.79 23.97 -13.54
C THR A 151 -19.05 23.81 -14.39
N HIS A 152 -20.08 23.10 -13.92
CA HIS A 152 -21.34 22.92 -14.68
C HIS A 152 -22.51 23.80 -14.22
N SER A 153 -22.40 24.44 -13.05
CA SER A 153 -23.48 25.29 -12.50
C SER A 153 -23.13 26.78 -12.37
N GLY A 154 -21.99 27.22 -12.94
CA GLY A 154 -21.64 28.63 -13.02
C GLY A 154 -21.33 29.32 -11.69
N MET A 155 -20.70 28.60 -10.74
CA MET A 155 -20.26 29.17 -9.45
C MET A 155 -18.74 29.04 -9.26
N GLY A 156 -17.99 29.98 -9.83
CA GLY A 156 -16.59 30.25 -9.49
C GLY A 156 -15.60 30.25 -10.68
N ALA A 157 -15.63 29.21 -11.51
CA ALA A 157 -14.60 28.95 -12.53
C ALA A 157 -14.41 30.03 -13.62
N GLN A 158 -15.29 31.03 -13.69
CA GLN A 158 -15.22 32.13 -14.65
C GLN A 158 -14.32 33.28 -14.16
N LEU A 159 -14.32 33.59 -12.86
CA LEU A 159 -13.48 34.64 -12.25
C LEU A 159 -11.98 34.30 -12.27
N LEU A 160 -11.64 33.03 -12.06
CA LEU A 160 -10.26 32.53 -12.12
C LEU A 160 -9.64 32.58 -13.53
N ARG A 161 -10.45 32.84 -14.57
CA ARG A 161 -9.98 33.00 -15.97
C ARG A 161 -9.72 34.46 -16.35
N THR A 162 -10.38 35.43 -15.70
CA THR A 162 -10.18 36.88 -15.95
C THR A 162 -9.93 37.69 -14.66
N PRO A 163 -8.92 37.36 -13.84
CA PRO A 163 -8.67 38.03 -12.56
C PRO A 163 -8.41 39.55 -12.69
N HIS A 164 -7.96 40.01 -13.86
CA HIS A 164 -7.78 41.44 -14.17
C HIS A 164 -9.12 42.19 -14.32
N GLU A 165 -10.19 41.55 -14.77
CA GLU A 165 -11.52 42.17 -14.85
C GLU A 165 -12.14 42.36 -13.46
N LEU A 166 -11.95 41.37 -12.57
CA LEU A 166 -12.32 41.46 -11.16
C LEU A 166 -11.63 42.67 -10.50
N LEU A 167 -10.30 42.73 -10.55
CA LEU A 167 -9.53 43.84 -9.97
C LEU A 167 -9.93 45.20 -10.57
N ALA A 168 -10.17 45.27 -11.88
CA ALA A 168 -10.60 46.50 -12.54
C ALA A 168 -12.06 46.91 -12.19
N ALA A 169 -12.97 45.96 -11.98
CA ALA A 169 -14.34 46.25 -11.51
C ALA A 169 -14.35 46.76 -10.07
N LEU A 170 -13.51 46.15 -9.20
CA LEU A 170 -13.32 46.57 -7.81
C LEU A 170 -12.70 47.98 -7.71
N ALA A 171 -11.68 48.29 -8.52
CA ALA A 171 -11.02 49.60 -8.53
C ALA A 171 -11.91 50.73 -9.08
N ARG A 172 -12.63 50.50 -10.19
CA ARG A 172 -13.39 51.54 -10.93
C ARG A 172 -14.59 52.16 -10.17
N ARG A 173 -14.91 51.72 -8.95
CA ARG A 173 -16.00 52.27 -8.13
C ARG A 173 -15.58 52.86 -6.78
N GLY A 174 -14.28 52.90 -6.47
CA GLY A 174 -13.75 53.54 -5.25
C GLY A 174 -13.81 55.07 -5.24
N GLU A 175 -13.97 55.72 -6.40
CA GLU A 175 -13.88 57.19 -6.53
C GLU A 175 -15.12 57.97 -6.03
N ARG A 176 -16.22 57.30 -5.65
CA ARG A 176 -17.47 57.95 -5.21
C ARG A 176 -17.80 57.75 -3.73
N GLY A 177 -16.85 58.02 -2.84
CA GLY A 177 -17.12 58.32 -1.41
C GLY A 177 -17.77 57.24 -0.52
N ASP A 178 -18.15 56.09 -1.08
CA ASP A 178 -18.78 54.99 -0.36
C ASP A 178 -17.77 54.14 0.43
N ARG A 179 -18.24 53.43 1.47
CA ARG A 179 -17.41 52.66 2.41
C ARG A 179 -16.68 51.43 1.82
N VAL A 180 -16.77 51.18 0.51
CA VAL A 180 -16.11 50.05 -0.16
C VAL A 180 -14.92 50.57 -0.97
N GLY A 181 -13.79 50.79 -0.28
CA GLY A 181 -12.54 51.27 -0.88
C GLY A 181 -11.31 50.50 -0.42
N GLU A 182 -10.56 49.95 -1.39
CA GLU A 182 -9.14 49.50 -1.40
C GLU A 182 -8.52 48.80 -0.17
N GLY A 183 -9.30 48.29 0.78
CA GLY A 183 -8.73 47.58 1.95
C GLY A 183 -9.61 46.49 2.57
N LEU A 184 -10.68 46.07 1.88
CA LEU A 184 -11.73 45.19 2.40
C LEU A 184 -11.84 43.83 1.70
N LEU A 185 -10.98 43.57 0.69
CA LEU A 185 -11.09 42.46 -0.24
C LEU A 185 -9.70 41.85 -0.47
N GLU A 186 -9.59 40.54 -0.31
CA GLU A 186 -8.38 39.75 -0.55
C GLU A 186 -8.66 38.74 -1.66
N VAL A 187 -7.71 38.57 -2.59
CA VAL A 187 -7.78 37.63 -3.72
C VAL A 187 -6.38 37.03 -3.84
N GLU A 188 -6.20 35.77 -3.46
CA GLU A 188 -4.85 35.18 -3.35
C GLU A 188 -4.20 34.85 -4.71
N GLY A 189 -2.93 35.26 -4.84
CA GLY A 189 -1.96 34.84 -5.84
C GLY A 189 -0.54 35.15 -5.32
N ALA A 190 0.39 34.20 -5.40
CA ALA A 190 1.62 34.18 -4.58
C ALA A 190 2.92 34.64 -5.28
N VAL A 191 3.87 35.26 -4.55
CA VAL A 191 5.28 35.54 -4.97
C VAL A 191 6.30 35.57 -3.77
N HIS A 192 7.53 35.11 -4.04
CA HIS A 192 8.83 34.93 -3.28
C HIS A 192 9.40 36.03 -2.32
N GLY A 193 10.52 35.86 -1.56
CA GLY A 193 11.43 34.71 -1.22
C GLY A 193 12.89 35.05 -0.72
N ALA A 194 13.65 34.01 -0.27
CA ALA A 194 15.14 33.85 -0.02
C ALA A 194 15.89 34.71 1.07
N VAL A 195 17.19 34.56 1.49
CA VAL A 195 18.46 33.85 1.08
C VAL A 195 19.32 33.37 2.33
N ASP A 196 20.62 32.97 2.18
CA ASP A 196 21.47 32.03 2.99
C ASP A 196 22.68 32.52 3.86
N GLY A 197 23.27 31.58 4.66
CA GLY A 197 24.73 31.38 4.90
C GLY A 197 25.18 30.83 6.29
N VAL A 198 26.38 30.22 6.58
CA VAL A 198 27.55 29.64 5.84
C VAL A 198 28.49 28.85 6.84
N LEU A 199 29.00 27.64 6.49
CA LEU A 199 30.11 26.80 7.10
C LEU A 199 30.05 26.38 8.61
N GLY A 200 30.59 25.24 9.10
CA GLY A 200 31.26 24.05 8.52
C GLY A 200 31.97 23.15 9.59
N ALA A 201 32.61 22.05 9.17
CA ALA A 201 33.50 21.09 9.90
C ALA A 201 32.92 19.76 10.45
N GLU A 202 33.67 18.68 10.21
CA GLU A 202 33.35 17.25 10.42
C GLU A 202 33.86 16.70 11.77
N GLY A 203 33.39 15.50 12.14
CA GLY A 203 33.98 14.69 13.21
C GLY A 203 33.49 13.24 13.16
N ASP A 204 34.34 12.31 12.75
CA ASP A 204 34.04 10.88 12.72
C ASP A 204 33.75 10.33 14.12
N LEU A 205 32.66 9.55 14.24
CA LEU A 205 32.39 8.70 15.40
C LEU A 205 32.17 7.26 14.94
N VAL A 206 32.95 6.35 15.52
CA VAL A 206 32.87 4.91 15.28
C VAL A 206 31.72 4.36 16.11
N GLU A 207 30.60 4.00 15.46
CA GLU A 207 29.41 3.46 16.14
C GLU A 207 29.45 1.93 16.28
N THR A 208 29.17 1.47 17.50
CA THR A 208 29.20 0.06 17.92
C THR A 208 27.82 -0.62 17.81
N GLU A 209 27.80 -1.95 17.76
CA GLU A 209 26.64 -2.83 17.49
C GLU A 209 25.42 -2.73 18.44
N THR A 210 25.45 -1.83 19.44
CA THR A 210 24.40 -1.68 20.47
C THR A 210 23.11 -1.03 19.95
N GLY A 211 23.15 -0.23 18.89
CA GLY A 211 22.02 0.62 18.47
C GLY A 211 20.77 -0.11 17.94
N LEU A 212 20.83 -1.41 17.64
CA LEU A 212 19.63 -2.17 17.24
C LEU A 212 18.69 -2.47 18.42
N ALA A 213 19.18 -2.38 19.66
CA ALA A 213 18.33 -2.46 20.85
C ALA A 213 17.40 -1.24 21.00
N ASP A 214 17.77 -0.08 20.45
CA ASP A 214 16.97 1.16 20.49
C ASP A 214 15.70 1.10 19.62
N LEU A 215 15.47 -0.02 18.91
CA LEU A 215 14.23 -0.33 18.20
C LEU A 215 13.09 -0.78 19.13
N ASP A 216 13.37 -1.11 20.40
CA ASP A 216 12.36 -1.56 21.38
C ASP A 216 11.39 -0.46 21.87
N GLY A 217 11.45 0.74 21.29
CA GLY A 217 10.51 1.83 21.57
C GLY A 217 10.74 2.54 22.91
N GLN A 218 11.82 2.23 23.63
CA GLN A 218 12.19 3.02 24.81
C GLN A 218 12.54 4.46 24.40
N PRO A 219 12.19 5.46 25.23
CA PRO A 219 12.68 6.81 25.01
C PRO A 219 14.20 6.80 25.18
N VAL A 220 14.94 6.95 24.08
CA VAL A 220 16.40 7.16 24.10
C VAL A 220 16.69 8.18 25.17
N ALA A 221 17.48 7.77 26.17
CA ALA A 221 17.74 8.61 27.34
C ALA A 221 18.32 9.93 26.85
N ARG A 222 17.55 11.02 26.94
CA ARG A 222 18.02 12.38 26.67
C ARG A 222 19.16 12.65 27.64
N THR A 223 20.38 12.38 27.21
CA THR A 223 21.59 12.83 27.89
C THR A 223 21.44 14.33 28.04
N ALA A 224 21.36 14.80 29.29
CA ALA A 224 20.90 16.15 29.63
C ALA A 224 21.96 17.25 29.34
N LYS A 225 22.65 17.11 28.21
CA LYS A 225 23.73 17.95 27.68
C LYS A 225 23.65 18.18 26.16
N ALA A 226 22.44 18.17 25.59
CA ALA A 226 22.22 18.60 24.19
C ALA A 226 21.05 19.59 24.00
N PHE A 227 20.49 20.18 25.08
CA PHE A 227 19.46 21.23 24.96
C PHE A 227 20.06 22.64 24.71
N LYS A 228 20.97 22.73 23.74
CA LYS A 228 21.41 23.97 23.08
C LYS A 228 21.68 23.68 21.61
N ALA A 229 21.11 24.50 20.73
CA ALA A 229 21.23 24.46 19.26
C ALA A 229 20.34 23.46 18.48
N SER A 230 19.07 23.29 18.88
CA SER A 230 18.01 23.01 17.89
C SER A 230 17.62 24.30 17.14
N GLN A 231 18.58 24.94 16.48
CA GLN A 231 18.29 25.96 15.48
C GLN A 231 17.75 25.26 14.22
N LEU A 232 16.90 25.97 13.48
CA LEU A 232 16.16 25.47 12.31
C LEU A 232 17.07 24.79 11.26
N GLN A 233 17.30 23.49 11.42
CA GLN A 233 17.85 22.63 10.37
C GLN A 233 16.82 22.57 9.22
N PRO A 234 17.21 22.82 7.97
CA PRO A 234 16.30 22.73 6.83
C PRO A 234 15.84 21.27 6.66
N SER A 235 14.58 21.09 6.25
CA SER A 235 14.02 19.75 6.01
C SER A 235 14.83 19.02 4.92
N ALA A 236 15.24 17.78 5.20
CA ALA A 236 15.86 16.91 4.22
C ALA A 236 14.88 16.44 3.14
N GLY A 237 13.58 16.49 3.44
CA GLY A 237 12.50 15.93 2.62
C GLY A 237 12.36 14.43 2.81
N LEU A 238 11.14 13.91 2.60
CA LEU A 238 10.83 12.49 2.82
C LEU A 238 11.80 11.60 2.02
N PHE A 239 12.39 10.60 2.68
CA PHE A 239 13.42 9.70 2.13
C PHE A 239 14.70 10.42 1.61
N LYS A 240 15.00 11.62 2.12
CA LYS A 240 15.99 12.59 1.59
C LYS A 240 15.70 13.11 0.17
N ASN A 241 14.51 12.87 -0.37
CA ASN A 241 14.12 13.42 -1.65
C ASN A 241 13.89 14.94 -1.51
N ARG A 242 14.75 15.74 -2.15
CA ARG A 242 14.79 17.21 -1.97
C ARG A 242 13.53 17.93 -2.44
N TYR A 243 12.71 17.30 -3.31
CA TYR A 243 11.41 17.86 -3.68
C TYR A 243 10.40 17.75 -2.53
N LEU A 244 10.50 16.73 -1.67
CA LEU A 244 9.46 16.31 -0.73
C LEU A 244 9.60 16.95 0.66
N THR A 245 10.05 18.20 0.70
CA THR A 245 10.12 19.03 1.92
C THR A 245 8.77 19.63 2.34
N SER A 246 7.75 19.55 1.46
CA SER A 246 6.38 20.00 1.70
C SER A 246 5.38 19.23 0.83
N PRO A 247 4.06 19.22 1.15
CA PRO A 247 3.06 18.51 0.34
C PRO A 247 3.05 18.93 -1.14
N ASN A 248 3.15 20.23 -1.44
CA ASN A 248 3.17 20.70 -2.83
C ASN A 248 4.37 20.16 -3.64
N GLY A 249 5.44 19.76 -2.96
CA GLY A 249 6.61 19.12 -3.54
C GLY A 249 6.31 17.89 -4.39
N PHE A 250 5.29 17.10 -4.01
CA PHE A 250 4.83 15.94 -4.79
C PHE A 250 4.39 16.31 -6.21
N ILE A 251 3.64 17.41 -6.36
CA ILE A 251 3.15 17.89 -7.65
C ILE A 251 4.28 18.50 -8.49
N VAL A 252 5.25 19.17 -7.85
CA VAL A 252 6.45 19.68 -8.52
C VAL A 252 7.31 18.52 -9.03
N PHE A 253 7.56 17.51 -8.19
CA PHE A 253 8.31 16.30 -8.54
C PHE A 253 7.65 15.56 -9.70
N ALA A 254 6.34 15.26 -9.60
CA ALA A 254 5.58 14.62 -10.66
C ALA A 254 5.68 15.37 -12.00
N ARG A 255 5.49 16.69 -12.00
CA ARG A 255 5.62 17.52 -13.22
C ARG A 255 7.04 17.49 -13.79
N ARG A 256 8.08 17.51 -12.95
CA ARG A 256 9.47 17.46 -13.41
C ARG A 256 9.83 16.10 -14.01
N SER A 257 9.41 15.00 -13.37
CA SER A 257 9.57 13.65 -13.91
C SER A 257 8.84 13.47 -15.24
N LEU A 258 7.62 14.01 -15.39
CA LEU A 258 6.87 13.98 -16.65
C LEU A 258 7.53 14.81 -17.77
N GLN A 259 8.16 15.95 -17.45
CA GLN A 259 8.97 16.71 -18.40
C GLN A 259 10.18 15.91 -18.89
N LYS A 260 10.90 15.23 -17.98
CA LYS A 260 12.02 14.34 -18.32
C LYS A 260 11.54 13.14 -19.17
N ALA A 261 10.45 12.50 -18.75
CA ALA A 261 9.83 11.38 -19.46
C ALA A 261 9.44 11.75 -20.89
N SER A 262 8.82 12.91 -21.10
CA SER A 262 8.42 13.39 -22.45
C SER A 262 9.62 13.52 -23.39
N LYS A 263 10.77 14.05 -22.94
CA LYS A 263 11.99 14.11 -23.75
C LYS A 263 12.53 12.73 -24.15
N ILE A 264 12.36 11.72 -23.30
CA ILE A 264 12.76 10.34 -23.60
C ILE A 264 11.79 9.73 -24.62
N VAL A 265 10.49 9.98 -24.47
CA VAL A 265 9.47 9.57 -25.46
C VAL A 265 9.79 10.17 -26.83
N ASP A 266 10.06 11.48 -26.91
CA ASP A 266 10.44 12.14 -28.18
C ASP A 266 11.70 11.53 -28.81
N ARG A 267 12.71 11.20 -27.98
CA ARG A 267 13.96 10.54 -28.39
C ARG A 267 13.72 9.13 -28.94
N VAL A 268 12.92 8.32 -28.24
CA VAL A 268 12.59 6.95 -28.67
C VAL A 268 11.74 6.97 -29.94
N LEU A 269 10.76 7.86 -30.05
CA LEU A 269 9.95 8.04 -31.26
C LEU A 269 10.80 8.53 -32.45
N GLY A 270 11.77 9.41 -32.21
CA GLY A 270 12.71 9.91 -33.22
C GLY A 270 13.83 8.95 -33.64
N ALA A 271 14.01 7.81 -32.94
CA ALA A 271 15.10 6.88 -33.19
C ALA A 271 15.10 6.37 -34.64
N SER A 272 16.25 6.48 -35.31
CA SER A 272 16.41 6.17 -36.73
C SER A 272 17.72 5.47 -37.08
N SER A 273 18.78 5.68 -36.28
CA SER A 273 20.11 5.11 -36.44
C SER A 273 20.32 3.87 -35.59
N THR A 274 21.25 3.00 -36.00
CA THR A 274 21.63 1.80 -35.24
C THR A 274 22.13 2.13 -33.82
N ALA A 275 22.76 3.30 -33.61
CA ALA A 275 23.22 3.71 -32.29
C ALA A 275 22.04 4.03 -31.34
N GLU A 276 21.01 4.72 -31.83
CA GLU A 276 19.80 5.02 -31.05
C GLU A 276 19.01 3.75 -30.73
N TYR A 277 18.86 2.84 -31.70
CA TYR A 277 18.20 1.55 -31.44
C TYR A 277 18.96 0.68 -30.43
N LYS A 278 20.29 0.83 -30.28
CA LYS A 278 21.03 0.16 -29.20
C LYS A 278 20.71 0.73 -27.82
N ALA A 279 20.47 2.04 -27.71
CA ALA A 279 20.13 2.71 -26.46
C ALA A 279 18.66 2.53 -26.03
N ILE A 280 17.75 2.16 -26.96
CA ILE A 280 16.30 2.19 -26.75
C ILE A 280 15.80 1.47 -25.48
N VAL A 281 16.44 0.36 -25.09
CA VAL A 281 16.05 -0.40 -23.88
C VAL A 281 16.41 0.38 -22.62
N LYS A 282 17.59 1.01 -22.57
CA LYS A 282 18.00 1.86 -21.45
C LYS A 282 17.16 3.13 -21.38
N ASP A 283 16.80 3.71 -22.52
CA ASP A 283 15.87 4.84 -22.60
C ASP A 283 14.48 4.45 -22.05
N LEU A 284 13.93 3.30 -22.46
CA LEU A 284 12.65 2.82 -21.93
C LEU A 284 12.72 2.41 -20.44
N ASP A 285 13.82 1.84 -19.97
CA ASP A 285 14.03 1.55 -18.54
C ASP A 285 14.11 2.85 -17.71
N ARG A 286 14.82 3.85 -18.21
CA ARG A 286 14.89 5.20 -17.61
C ARG A 286 13.53 5.90 -17.62
N LEU A 287 12.73 5.70 -18.68
CA LEU A 287 11.34 6.17 -18.73
C LEU A 287 10.51 5.52 -17.61
N SER A 288 10.60 4.20 -17.43
CA SER A 288 9.98 3.50 -16.29
C SER A 288 10.48 4.00 -14.93
N ASP A 289 11.79 4.27 -14.78
CA ASP A 289 12.41 4.77 -13.53
C ASP A 289 11.85 6.13 -13.12
N LEU A 290 11.74 7.07 -14.07
CA LEU A 290 11.17 8.40 -13.81
C LEU A 290 9.69 8.36 -13.40
N LEU A 291 8.92 7.39 -13.89
CA LEU A 291 7.52 7.21 -13.51
C LEU A 291 7.40 6.49 -12.17
N CYS A 292 8.11 5.36 -11.97
CA CYS A 292 8.05 4.56 -10.75
C CYS A 292 8.58 5.31 -9.52
N ARG A 293 9.65 6.12 -9.65
CA ARG A 293 10.15 6.98 -8.56
C ARG A 293 9.12 7.98 -8.03
N VAL A 294 8.10 8.32 -8.82
CA VAL A 294 6.95 9.10 -8.34
C VAL A 294 5.81 8.19 -7.88
N LEU A 295 5.47 7.15 -8.65
CA LEU A 295 4.35 6.25 -8.36
C LEU A 295 4.55 5.47 -7.06
N ASP A 296 5.63 4.70 -6.95
CA ASP A 296 5.91 3.79 -5.84
C ASP A 296 6.00 4.57 -4.50
N LEU A 297 6.71 5.70 -4.51
CA LEU A 297 6.82 6.61 -3.38
C LEU A 297 5.47 7.26 -3.01
N SER A 298 4.73 7.76 -3.99
CA SER A 298 3.43 8.42 -3.73
C SER A 298 2.36 7.43 -3.28
N ASP A 299 2.42 6.18 -3.75
CA ASP A 299 1.53 5.10 -3.32
C ASP A 299 1.78 4.72 -1.85
N PHE A 300 3.05 4.61 -1.47
CA PHE A 300 3.42 4.44 -0.07
C PHE A 300 2.91 5.60 0.80
N VAL A 301 3.24 6.85 0.44
CA VAL A 301 2.92 8.04 1.26
C VAL A 301 1.41 8.27 1.39
N ARG A 302 0.60 7.98 0.35
CA ARG A 302 -0.87 8.10 0.45
C ARG A 302 -1.51 7.06 1.39
N MET A 303 -0.80 5.97 1.71
CA MET A 303 -1.29 4.88 2.57
C MET A 303 -0.74 4.91 4.02
N THR A 304 0.41 5.56 4.27
CA THR A 304 1.12 5.45 5.56
C THR A 304 1.39 6.77 6.28
N HIS A 305 1.29 7.91 5.60
CA HIS A 305 1.65 9.21 6.15
C HIS A 305 0.51 9.78 7.04
N PRO A 306 0.79 10.23 8.29
CA PRO A 306 -0.25 10.64 9.24
C PRO A 306 -0.99 11.94 8.87
N ASP A 307 -0.32 12.89 8.20
CA ASP A 307 -0.93 14.15 7.75
C ASP A 307 -1.72 13.97 6.43
N PRO A 308 -3.05 14.21 6.41
CA PRO A 308 -3.87 14.10 5.21
C PRO A 308 -3.46 15.02 4.05
N ARG A 309 -2.73 16.11 4.31
CA ARG A 309 -2.23 17.01 3.26
C ARG A 309 -1.17 16.33 2.40
N PHE A 310 -0.28 15.57 3.03
CA PHE A 310 0.70 14.75 2.33
C PHE A 310 0.01 13.59 1.60
N GLN A 311 -0.95 12.91 2.23
CA GLN A 311 -1.72 11.85 1.57
C GLN A 311 -2.43 12.35 0.29
N GLN A 312 -3.10 13.51 0.36
CA GLN A 312 -3.80 14.11 -0.78
C GLN A 312 -2.85 14.58 -1.88
N ALA A 313 -1.71 15.17 -1.52
CA ALA A 313 -0.73 15.62 -2.51
C ALA A 313 -0.04 14.44 -3.20
N ALA A 314 0.30 13.38 -2.46
CA ALA A 314 0.80 12.12 -3.00
C ALA A 314 -0.24 11.45 -3.91
N ALA A 315 -1.51 11.35 -3.49
CA ALA A 315 -2.59 10.84 -4.35
C ALA A 315 -2.77 11.66 -5.65
N GLY A 316 -2.60 12.99 -5.59
CA GLY A 316 -2.63 13.87 -6.76
C GLY A 316 -1.45 13.65 -7.71
N ALA A 317 -0.24 13.51 -7.17
CA ALA A 317 0.97 13.19 -7.95
C ALA A 317 0.88 11.79 -8.59
N TRP A 318 0.45 10.79 -7.82
CA TRP A 318 0.20 9.43 -8.29
C TRP A 318 -0.80 9.44 -9.46
N SER A 319 -1.95 10.11 -9.31
CA SER A 319 -2.97 10.19 -10.36
C SER A 319 -2.46 10.86 -11.64
N LEU A 320 -1.66 11.93 -11.52
CA LEU A 320 -1.08 12.65 -12.65
C LEU A 320 -0.11 11.76 -13.45
N VAL A 321 0.78 11.03 -12.76
CA VAL A 321 1.76 10.15 -13.41
C VAL A 321 1.10 8.87 -13.94
N TYR A 322 0.14 8.30 -13.22
CA TYR A 322 -0.60 7.11 -13.63
C TYR A 322 -1.41 7.34 -14.91
N GLN A 323 -2.05 8.52 -15.04
CA GLN A 323 -2.73 8.92 -16.28
C GLN A 323 -1.78 8.97 -17.49
N TYR A 324 -0.56 9.51 -17.31
CA TYR A 324 0.44 9.55 -18.37
C TYR A 324 0.97 8.15 -18.71
N MET A 325 1.25 7.31 -17.70
CA MET A 325 1.65 5.92 -17.91
C MET A 325 0.64 5.14 -18.75
N ASN A 326 -0.66 5.29 -18.49
CA ASN A 326 -1.71 4.66 -19.29
C ASN A 326 -1.72 5.14 -20.75
N GLN A 327 -1.42 6.43 -21.00
CA GLN A 327 -1.26 6.93 -22.37
C GLN A 327 -0.07 6.26 -23.07
N LEU A 328 1.08 6.15 -22.39
CA LEU A 328 2.28 5.48 -22.93
C LEU A 328 2.04 4.01 -23.27
N ASN A 329 1.36 3.26 -22.40
CA ASN A 329 1.05 1.84 -22.61
C ASN A 329 0.15 1.61 -23.85
N THR A 330 -0.60 2.63 -24.28
CA THR A 330 -1.44 2.61 -25.50
C THR A 330 -0.79 3.29 -26.72
N MET A 331 0.47 3.75 -26.61
CA MET A 331 1.16 4.46 -27.68
C MET A 331 1.85 3.49 -28.64
N THR A 332 1.25 3.28 -29.82
CA THR A 332 1.78 2.38 -30.87
C THR A 332 3.24 2.70 -31.22
N GLY A 333 3.60 3.98 -31.34
CA GLY A 333 4.94 4.41 -31.77
C GLY A 333 6.09 3.89 -30.90
N LEU A 334 5.89 3.72 -29.58
CA LEU A 334 6.91 3.15 -28.70
C LEU A 334 7.06 1.64 -28.93
N SER A 335 5.94 0.92 -29.04
CA SER A 335 5.89 -0.50 -29.40
C SER A 335 6.50 -0.76 -30.79
N ASP A 336 6.24 0.11 -31.76
CA ASP A 336 6.79 0.02 -33.12
C ASP A 336 8.32 0.18 -33.12
N GLN A 337 8.86 1.16 -32.38
CA GLN A 337 10.30 1.39 -32.30
C GLN A 337 11.03 0.26 -31.56
N LEU A 338 10.46 -0.26 -30.48
CA LEU A 338 10.98 -1.45 -29.79
C LEU A 338 10.95 -2.69 -30.70
N THR A 339 9.88 -2.85 -31.49
CA THR A 339 9.75 -3.95 -32.45
C THR A 339 10.79 -3.87 -33.58
N LYS A 340 11.08 -2.66 -34.09
CA LYS A 340 12.18 -2.45 -35.06
C LYS A 340 13.56 -2.76 -34.46
N ALA A 341 13.81 -2.37 -33.22
CA ALA A 341 15.06 -2.69 -32.53
C ALA A 341 15.25 -4.21 -32.38
N LEU A 342 14.21 -4.93 -31.93
CA LEU A 342 14.20 -6.38 -31.78
C LEU A 342 14.33 -7.14 -33.12
N ALA A 343 13.89 -6.55 -34.24
CA ALA A 343 14.09 -7.12 -35.57
C ALA A 343 15.54 -6.96 -36.09
N ASN A 344 16.34 -6.05 -35.51
CA ASN A 344 17.70 -5.79 -35.94
C ASN A 344 18.72 -6.62 -35.14
N LYS A 345 19.33 -7.61 -35.81
CA LYS A 345 20.31 -8.52 -35.19
C LYS A 345 21.53 -7.81 -34.62
N ASP A 346 22.03 -6.75 -35.24
CA ASP A 346 23.22 -6.02 -34.79
C ASP A 346 22.95 -5.16 -33.55
N VAL A 347 21.67 -4.83 -33.31
CA VAL A 347 21.18 -4.15 -32.11
C VAL A 347 21.05 -5.17 -30.98
N VAL A 348 20.27 -6.24 -31.18
CA VAL A 348 20.04 -7.29 -30.18
C VAL A 348 21.35 -7.99 -29.77
N ALA A 349 22.30 -8.18 -30.70
CA ALA A 349 23.61 -8.75 -30.38
C ALA A 349 24.46 -7.89 -29.43
N SER A 350 24.21 -6.58 -29.36
CA SER A 350 24.94 -5.66 -28.47
C SER A 350 24.32 -5.51 -27.08
N TRP A 351 23.10 -5.99 -26.87
CA TRP A 351 22.43 -5.96 -25.57
C TRP A 351 22.95 -7.04 -24.63
N SER A 352 23.07 -6.69 -23.36
CA SER A 352 23.27 -7.60 -22.22
C SER A 352 22.08 -8.55 -22.02
N GLU A 353 22.21 -9.51 -21.09
CA GLU A 353 21.08 -10.39 -20.70
C GLU A 353 19.97 -9.56 -20.05
N GLU A 354 20.28 -8.61 -19.15
CA GLU A 354 19.27 -7.73 -18.53
C GLU A 354 18.49 -6.92 -19.57
N GLU A 355 19.18 -6.33 -20.56
CA GLU A 355 18.53 -5.53 -21.61
C GLU A 355 17.61 -6.37 -22.50
N LYS A 356 17.98 -7.63 -22.80
CA LYS A 356 17.10 -8.54 -23.55
C LYS A 356 15.85 -8.90 -22.74
N THR A 357 16.02 -9.27 -21.48
CA THR A 357 14.91 -9.57 -20.57
C THR A 357 13.95 -8.37 -20.44
N VAL A 358 14.48 -7.16 -20.24
CA VAL A 358 13.66 -5.93 -20.17
C VAL A 358 12.96 -5.62 -21.52
N ALA A 359 13.63 -5.82 -22.66
CA ALA A 359 13.00 -5.62 -23.97
C ALA A 359 11.81 -6.57 -24.21
N ASP A 360 11.92 -7.84 -23.80
CA ASP A 360 10.84 -8.82 -23.93
C ASP A 360 9.68 -8.53 -22.96
N ILE A 361 9.96 -8.12 -21.70
CA ILE A 361 8.95 -7.67 -20.73
C ILE A 361 8.16 -6.47 -21.29
N LEU A 362 8.85 -5.43 -21.76
CA LEU A 362 8.20 -4.22 -22.27
C LEU A 362 7.35 -4.51 -23.52
N LYS A 363 7.85 -5.33 -24.45
CA LYS A 363 7.11 -5.75 -25.64
C LYS A 363 5.83 -6.54 -25.28
N LEU A 364 5.90 -7.38 -24.25
CA LEU A 364 4.73 -8.08 -23.75
C LEU A 364 3.69 -7.11 -23.17
N ASP A 365 4.11 -6.15 -22.35
CA ASP A 365 3.21 -5.20 -21.70
C ASP A 365 2.48 -4.32 -22.72
N PHE A 366 3.15 -3.89 -23.80
CA PHE A 366 2.51 -3.26 -24.95
C PHE A 366 1.48 -4.20 -25.63
N THR A 367 1.82 -5.48 -25.79
CA THR A 367 0.94 -6.48 -26.41
C THR A 367 -0.31 -6.74 -25.55
N LYS A 368 -0.15 -6.88 -24.22
CA LYS A 368 -1.25 -7.06 -23.26
C LYS A 368 -2.15 -5.83 -23.15
N SER A 369 -1.63 -4.63 -23.44
CA SER A 369 -2.38 -3.37 -23.50
C SER A 369 -3.22 -3.21 -24.79
N ALA A 370 -3.37 -4.28 -25.58
CA ALA A 370 -4.16 -4.31 -26.82
C ALA A 370 -3.77 -3.23 -27.85
N VAL A 371 -2.54 -2.72 -27.80
CA VAL A 371 -2.09 -1.54 -28.57
C VAL A 371 -2.26 -1.71 -30.09
N ASN A 372 -2.11 -2.95 -30.57
CA ASN A 372 -2.18 -3.36 -31.97
C ASN A 372 -3.63 -3.57 -32.48
N LEU A 373 -4.65 -3.55 -31.62
CA LEU A 373 -6.05 -3.72 -32.05
C LEU A 373 -6.58 -2.45 -32.76
N PRO A 374 -7.57 -2.58 -33.66
CA PRO A 374 -8.33 -1.45 -34.20
C PRO A 374 -8.93 -0.57 -33.08
N GLN A 375 -9.09 0.74 -33.33
CA GLN A 375 -9.58 1.69 -32.30
C GLN A 375 -10.85 1.20 -31.57
N ARG A 376 -11.85 0.72 -32.32
CA ARG A 376 -13.12 0.20 -31.77
C ARG A 376 -12.94 -0.99 -30.82
N GLU A 377 -11.94 -1.83 -31.08
CA GLU A 377 -11.63 -2.99 -30.24
C GLU A 377 -10.83 -2.56 -29.00
N ARG A 378 -9.94 -1.56 -29.11
CA ARG A 378 -9.32 -0.90 -27.94
C ARG A 378 -10.36 -0.23 -27.04
N ASP A 379 -11.34 0.47 -27.62
CA ASP A 379 -12.42 1.10 -26.86
C ASP A 379 -13.23 0.04 -26.08
N ARG A 380 -13.51 -1.11 -26.70
CA ARG A 380 -14.17 -2.27 -26.04
C ARG A 380 -13.28 -2.93 -24.98
N PHE A 381 -11.98 -3.02 -25.20
CA PHE A 381 -11.03 -3.55 -24.22
C PHE A 381 -11.01 -2.70 -22.95
N VAL A 382 -11.07 -1.37 -23.10
CA VAL A 382 -11.17 -0.42 -21.97
C VAL A 382 -12.51 -0.57 -21.24
N ASP A 383 -13.64 -0.63 -21.96
CA ASP A 383 -14.98 -0.87 -21.35
C ASP A 383 -15.02 -2.18 -20.54
N LEU A 384 -14.54 -3.29 -21.12
CA LEU A 384 -14.50 -4.58 -20.44
C LEU A 384 -13.59 -4.55 -19.21
N SER A 385 -12.40 -3.95 -19.32
CA SER A 385 -11.46 -3.82 -18.21
C SER A 385 -12.05 -2.99 -17.05
N GLN A 386 -12.75 -1.90 -17.37
CA GLN A 386 -13.47 -1.09 -16.37
C GLN A 386 -14.58 -1.91 -15.71
N ARG A 387 -15.44 -2.58 -16.49
CA ARG A 387 -16.58 -3.36 -15.96
C ARG A 387 -16.14 -4.57 -15.14
N ILE A 388 -15.04 -5.23 -15.49
CA ILE A 388 -14.41 -6.29 -14.67
C ILE A 388 -13.95 -5.71 -13.33
N SER A 389 -13.35 -4.52 -13.34
CA SER A 389 -12.87 -3.84 -12.13
C SER A 389 -14.03 -3.44 -11.21
N GLU A 390 -15.10 -2.87 -11.77
CA GLU A 390 -16.32 -2.49 -11.06
C GLU A 390 -17.03 -3.72 -10.46
N VAL A 391 -17.39 -4.72 -11.28
CA VAL A 391 -18.12 -5.92 -10.82
C VAL A 391 -17.28 -6.76 -9.85
N GLY A 392 -15.95 -6.79 -10.03
CA GLY A 392 -15.04 -7.48 -9.12
C GLY A 392 -14.87 -6.78 -7.77
N SER A 393 -14.82 -5.45 -7.75
CA SER A 393 -14.81 -4.67 -6.51
C SER A 393 -16.13 -4.87 -5.75
N ASP A 394 -17.26 -4.75 -6.45
CA ASP A 394 -18.61 -5.07 -5.98
C ASP A 394 -18.72 -6.48 -5.37
N PHE A 395 -18.12 -7.49 -6.02
CA PHE A 395 -18.11 -8.87 -5.54
C PHE A 395 -17.36 -8.99 -4.20
N VAL A 396 -16.21 -8.33 -4.06
CA VAL A 396 -15.42 -8.39 -2.81
C VAL A 396 -16.07 -7.56 -1.69
N SER A 397 -16.55 -6.36 -1.98
CA SER A 397 -17.09 -5.45 -0.97
C SER A 397 -18.51 -5.77 -0.50
N GLU A 398 -19.31 -6.45 -1.33
CA GLU A 398 -20.71 -6.79 -1.03
C GLU A 398 -20.98 -8.30 -1.03
N MET A 399 -19.97 -9.16 -0.79
CA MET A 399 -20.23 -10.58 -0.55
C MET A 399 -21.06 -10.78 0.72
N ALA A 400 -22.11 -11.60 0.64
CA ALA A 400 -23.02 -11.84 1.77
C ALA A 400 -23.55 -13.29 1.74
N PRO A 401 -23.82 -13.91 2.91
CA PRO A 401 -24.48 -15.21 2.98
C PRO A 401 -25.96 -15.11 2.57
N GLU A 402 -26.55 -16.21 2.10
CA GLU A 402 -28.00 -16.32 1.85
C GLU A 402 -28.81 -16.21 3.16
N LYS A 403 -28.18 -16.52 4.30
CA LYS A 403 -28.74 -16.41 5.65
C LYS A 403 -27.77 -15.66 6.57
N GLU A 404 -28.12 -14.45 6.99
CA GLU A 404 -27.25 -13.61 7.82
C GLU A 404 -27.09 -14.10 9.27
N GLU A 405 -28.16 -14.62 9.90
CA GLU A 405 -28.14 -15.16 11.27
C GLU A 405 -28.71 -16.58 11.36
N ILE A 406 -28.03 -17.47 12.10
CA ILE A 406 -28.60 -18.71 12.63
C ILE A 406 -29.28 -18.41 13.97
N VAL A 407 -30.55 -18.82 14.12
CA VAL A 407 -31.32 -18.66 15.36
C VAL A 407 -31.81 -20.02 15.84
N LEU A 408 -31.21 -20.53 16.92
CA LEU A 408 -31.51 -21.85 17.50
C LEU A 408 -31.67 -21.74 19.03
N PRO A 409 -32.31 -22.73 19.70
CA PRO A 409 -32.45 -22.74 21.16
C PRO A 409 -31.09 -22.71 21.86
N SER A 410 -30.96 -21.97 22.96
CA SER A 410 -29.68 -21.89 23.69
C SER A 410 -29.19 -23.24 24.24
N SER A 411 -30.09 -24.22 24.40
CA SER A 411 -29.77 -25.60 24.79
C SER A 411 -28.96 -26.38 23.75
N SER A 412 -29.03 -26.03 22.46
CA SER A 412 -28.29 -26.75 21.41
C SER A 412 -26.84 -26.27 21.25
N PHE A 413 -26.48 -25.12 21.84
CA PHE A 413 -25.11 -24.59 21.85
C PHE A 413 -24.24 -25.15 22.98
N TYR A 414 -24.54 -26.34 23.50
CA TYR A 414 -23.74 -26.94 24.56
C TYR A 414 -22.30 -27.21 24.10
N GLY A 415 -21.34 -26.63 24.81
CA GLY A 415 -19.90 -26.64 24.47
C GLY A 415 -19.36 -25.26 24.05
N LEU A 416 -20.21 -24.35 23.57
CA LEU A 416 -19.80 -22.97 23.24
C LEU A 416 -19.34 -22.21 24.48
N TYR A 417 -18.31 -21.37 24.33
CA TYR A 417 -17.76 -20.55 25.42
C TYR A 417 -18.84 -19.73 26.16
N PRO A 418 -18.93 -19.79 27.50
CA PRO A 418 -20.02 -19.15 28.26
C PRO A 418 -20.16 -17.64 28.05
N SER A 419 -19.06 -16.93 27.81
CA SER A 419 -19.04 -15.51 27.48
C SER A 419 -19.76 -15.22 26.15
N ILE A 420 -19.41 -15.96 25.09
CA ILE A 420 -20.01 -15.86 23.76
C ILE A 420 -21.48 -16.27 23.83
N ALA A 421 -21.79 -17.43 24.40
CA ALA A 421 -23.15 -17.94 24.52
C ALA A 421 -24.07 -16.94 25.27
N ARG A 422 -23.58 -16.31 26.34
CA ARG A 422 -24.32 -15.29 27.08
C ARG A 422 -24.52 -13.99 26.28
N ALA A 423 -23.52 -13.53 25.54
CA ALA A 423 -23.60 -12.32 24.73
C ALA A 423 -24.62 -12.45 23.58
N LEU A 424 -24.73 -13.65 22.98
CA LEU A 424 -25.58 -13.92 21.82
C LEU A 424 -27.00 -14.43 22.18
N THR A 425 -27.26 -14.80 23.43
CA THR A 425 -28.57 -15.31 23.85
C THR A 425 -29.58 -14.18 24.07
N ARG A 426 -30.71 -14.21 23.35
CA ARG A 426 -31.86 -13.32 23.53
C ARG A 426 -33.15 -14.15 23.57
N GLY A 427 -33.90 -14.06 24.68
CA GLY A 427 -35.17 -14.78 24.82
C GLY A 427 -35.06 -16.30 24.74
N GLY A 428 -34.00 -16.89 25.32
CA GLY A 428 -33.76 -18.34 25.31
C GLY A 428 -33.27 -18.91 23.97
N LYS A 429 -33.01 -18.06 22.97
CA LYS A 429 -32.41 -18.45 21.68
C LYS A 429 -31.10 -17.72 21.49
N VAL A 430 -30.10 -18.42 20.95
CA VAL A 430 -28.84 -17.81 20.51
C VAL A 430 -29.07 -17.29 19.09
N ARG A 431 -28.60 -16.07 18.82
CA ARG A 431 -28.51 -15.48 17.48
C ARG A 431 -27.06 -15.39 17.08
N LEU A 432 -26.67 -16.13 16.05
CA LEU A 432 -25.29 -16.30 15.63
C LEU A 432 -25.13 -15.80 14.20
N PRO A 433 -24.39 -14.71 13.93
CA PRO A 433 -24.15 -14.25 12.57
C PRO A 433 -23.33 -15.29 11.79
N SER A 434 -23.74 -15.67 10.59
CA SER A 434 -23.24 -16.87 9.90
C SER A 434 -21.76 -16.82 9.52
N MET A 435 -21.20 -15.63 9.29
CA MET A 435 -19.80 -15.40 8.91
C MET A 435 -18.94 -14.87 10.07
N SER A 436 -19.35 -15.09 11.33
CA SER A 436 -18.68 -14.53 12.51
C SER A 436 -17.58 -15.43 13.09
N ALA A 437 -16.68 -14.85 13.88
CA ALA A 437 -15.69 -15.61 14.65
C ALA A 437 -16.36 -16.54 15.69
N GLU A 438 -17.53 -16.13 16.19
CA GLU A 438 -18.40 -16.90 17.07
C GLU A 438 -19.00 -18.12 16.35
N ALA A 439 -19.35 -18.00 15.06
CA ALA A 439 -19.79 -19.15 14.24
C ALA A 439 -18.65 -20.16 14.03
N GLN A 440 -17.44 -19.68 13.77
CA GLN A 440 -16.25 -20.54 13.69
C GLN A 440 -15.91 -21.19 15.04
N ALA A 441 -16.10 -20.48 16.15
CA ALA A 441 -16.00 -21.05 17.49
C ALA A 441 -17.08 -22.12 17.76
N ALA A 442 -18.31 -21.92 17.27
CA ALA A 442 -19.39 -22.90 17.40
C ALA A 442 -19.06 -24.20 16.64
N LEU A 443 -18.56 -24.12 15.40
CA LEU A 443 -18.11 -25.29 14.64
C LEU A 443 -17.02 -26.10 15.36
N ARG A 444 -16.10 -25.44 16.06
CA ARG A 444 -15.03 -26.11 16.83
C ARG A 444 -15.45 -26.65 18.19
N THR A 445 -16.50 -26.12 18.83
CA THR A 445 -16.77 -26.39 20.27
C THR A 445 -18.15 -26.94 20.60
N VAL A 446 -19.16 -26.75 19.75
CA VAL A 446 -20.53 -27.21 20.02
C VAL A 446 -20.64 -28.72 19.80
N LYS A 447 -21.18 -29.42 20.80
CA LYS A 447 -21.30 -30.89 20.78
C LYS A 447 -22.48 -31.41 19.97
N ASP A 448 -23.53 -30.61 19.84
CA ASP A 448 -24.74 -30.93 19.07
C ASP A 448 -24.46 -30.92 17.55
N GLU A 449 -24.67 -32.06 16.90
CA GLU A 449 -24.36 -32.24 15.48
C GLU A 449 -25.28 -31.44 14.56
N ASP A 450 -26.58 -31.43 14.83
CA ASP A 450 -27.56 -30.64 14.05
C ASP A 450 -27.26 -29.13 14.11
N THR A 451 -26.82 -28.63 15.27
CA THR A 451 -26.33 -27.24 15.40
C THR A 451 -25.06 -27.00 14.59
N ARG A 452 -24.05 -27.90 14.65
CA ARG A 452 -22.85 -27.78 13.79
C ARG A 452 -23.24 -27.76 12.30
N ARG A 453 -24.09 -28.69 11.87
CA ARG A 453 -24.61 -28.77 10.48
C ARG A 453 -25.32 -27.48 10.06
N ALA A 454 -26.20 -26.95 10.90
CA ALA A 454 -26.94 -25.72 10.61
C ALA A 454 -26.04 -24.48 10.51
N VAL A 455 -24.99 -24.39 11.34
CA VAL A 455 -23.98 -23.33 11.27
C VAL A 455 -23.10 -23.51 10.03
N PHE A 456 -22.64 -24.74 9.74
CA PHE A 456 -21.80 -25.06 8.59
C PHE A 456 -22.47 -24.63 7.27
N ILE A 457 -23.69 -25.11 7.01
CA ILE A 457 -24.43 -24.79 5.77
C ILE A 457 -24.63 -23.28 5.65
N ALA A 458 -25.04 -22.59 6.73
CA ALA A 458 -25.25 -21.14 6.71
C ALA A 458 -23.95 -20.35 6.47
N SER A 459 -22.81 -20.81 7.00
CA SER A 459 -21.48 -20.20 6.78
C SER A 459 -20.87 -20.51 5.40
N ARG A 460 -21.45 -21.45 4.65
CA ARG A 460 -20.97 -21.88 3.32
C ARG A 460 -21.98 -21.65 2.18
N THR A 461 -23.10 -21.00 2.44
CA THR A 461 -24.10 -20.65 1.41
C THR A 461 -24.08 -19.14 1.17
N ALA A 462 -23.38 -18.70 0.12
CA ALA A 462 -23.41 -17.33 -0.36
C ALA A 462 -24.77 -16.95 -0.98
N SER A 463 -25.11 -15.66 -0.95
CA SER A 463 -26.38 -15.19 -1.51
C SER A 463 -26.42 -15.32 -3.03
N ARG A 464 -27.61 -15.52 -3.59
CA ARG A 464 -27.79 -15.57 -5.06
C ARG A 464 -27.23 -14.35 -5.79
N ARG A 465 -27.27 -13.16 -5.17
CA ARG A 465 -26.71 -11.90 -5.71
C ARG A 465 -25.18 -11.96 -5.77
N THR A 466 -24.54 -12.53 -4.76
CA THR A 466 -23.09 -12.71 -4.70
C THR A 466 -22.60 -13.68 -5.78
N VAL A 467 -23.26 -14.83 -5.93
CA VAL A 467 -22.95 -15.82 -6.98
C VAL A 467 -23.16 -15.23 -8.38
N HIS A 468 -24.22 -14.45 -8.59
CA HIS A 468 -24.46 -13.78 -9.88
C HIS A 468 -23.36 -12.78 -10.25
N ARG A 469 -22.87 -11.96 -9.29
CA ARG A 469 -21.74 -11.05 -9.52
C ARG A 469 -20.47 -11.80 -9.91
N LEU A 470 -20.17 -12.91 -9.24
CA LEU A 470 -19.05 -13.79 -9.60
C LEU A 470 -19.18 -14.30 -11.04
N ASP A 471 -20.31 -14.92 -11.39
CA ASP A 471 -20.55 -15.45 -12.74
C ASP A 471 -20.42 -14.37 -13.83
N THR A 472 -20.86 -13.13 -13.54
CA THR A 472 -20.70 -11.99 -14.44
C THR A 472 -19.23 -11.58 -14.59
N MET A 473 -18.46 -11.48 -13.50
CA MET A 473 -17.02 -11.17 -13.55
C MET A 473 -16.25 -12.19 -14.39
N LEU A 474 -16.52 -13.49 -14.20
CA LEU A 474 -15.85 -14.57 -14.93
C LEU A 474 -16.18 -14.53 -16.44
N LYS A 475 -17.44 -14.27 -16.80
CA LYS A 475 -17.86 -14.13 -18.21
C LYS A 475 -17.23 -12.92 -18.90
N LEU A 476 -17.16 -11.76 -18.22
CA LEU A 476 -16.49 -10.57 -18.76
C LEU A 476 -14.98 -10.82 -18.98
N ARG A 477 -14.33 -11.57 -18.08
CA ARG A 477 -12.93 -12.00 -18.25
C ARG A 477 -12.73 -12.93 -19.45
N SER A 478 -13.67 -13.83 -19.72
CA SER A 478 -13.64 -14.66 -20.94
C SER A 478 -13.72 -13.78 -22.19
N GLU A 479 -14.65 -12.82 -22.22
CA GLU A 479 -14.81 -11.88 -23.33
C GLU A 479 -13.56 -11.00 -23.55
N LEU A 480 -12.92 -10.54 -22.47
CA LEU A 480 -11.66 -9.78 -22.53
C LEU A 480 -10.51 -10.63 -23.11
N ALA A 481 -10.43 -11.91 -22.72
CA ALA A 481 -9.39 -12.81 -23.22
C ALA A 481 -9.56 -13.10 -24.72
N GLU A 482 -10.78 -13.38 -25.17
CA GLU A 482 -11.13 -13.57 -26.58
C GLU A 482 -10.78 -12.32 -27.41
N LEU A 483 -11.17 -11.13 -26.93
CA LEU A 483 -10.83 -9.84 -27.57
C LEU A 483 -9.30 -9.62 -27.65
N SER A 484 -8.55 -10.11 -26.67
CA SER A 484 -7.09 -10.00 -26.62
C SER A 484 -6.37 -11.08 -27.45
N GLY A 485 -7.10 -11.99 -28.10
CA GLY A 485 -6.54 -13.08 -28.90
C GLY A 485 -6.04 -14.30 -28.10
N PHE A 486 -6.51 -14.48 -26.86
CA PHE A 486 -6.16 -15.60 -26.00
C PHE A 486 -7.30 -16.62 -25.91
N GLN A 487 -6.96 -17.91 -25.78
CA GLN A 487 -7.95 -18.99 -25.69
C GLN A 487 -8.79 -18.93 -24.40
N SER A 488 -8.24 -18.37 -23.32
CA SER A 488 -8.97 -18.14 -22.06
C SER A 488 -8.27 -17.07 -21.22
N TYR A 489 -8.94 -16.58 -20.18
CA TYR A 489 -8.34 -15.61 -19.25
C TYR A 489 -7.10 -16.19 -18.56
N ALA A 490 -7.05 -17.50 -18.30
CA ALA A 490 -5.87 -18.13 -17.74
C ALA A 490 -4.62 -18.02 -18.65
N HIS A 491 -4.80 -18.18 -19.96
CA HIS A 491 -3.72 -17.96 -20.92
C HIS A 491 -3.26 -16.49 -20.97
N LEU A 492 -4.17 -15.53 -20.77
CA LEU A 492 -3.85 -14.10 -20.71
C LEU A 492 -3.06 -13.74 -19.43
N ALA A 493 -3.50 -14.27 -18.28
CA ALA A 493 -2.92 -14.00 -16.97
C ALA A 493 -1.53 -14.64 -16.79
N LEU A 494 -1.41 -15.95 -17.06
CA LEU A 494 -0.20 -16.74 -16.80
C LEU A 494 0.97 -16.41 -17.75
N LYS A 495 0.69 -15.86 -18.93
CA LYS A 495 1.71 -15.64 -19.95
C LYS A 495 2.81 -14.70 -19.46
N ASP A 496 4.04 -15.23 -19.43
CA ASP A 496 5.34 -14.56 -19.25
C ASP A 496 5.56 -13.74 -17.96
N ARG A 497 4.54 -13.53 -17.11
CA ARG A 497 4.70 -13.01 -15.73
C ARG A 497 4.69 -14.09 -14.64
N MET A 498 4.54 -15.35 -15.05
CA MET A 498 4.55 -16.54 -14.20
C MET A 498 5.52 -17.59 -14.74
N MET A 499 6.19 -18.32 -13.84
CA MET A 499 7.03 -19.47 -14.15
C MET A 499 6.25 -20.57 -14.86
N ALA A 500 4.98 -20.79 -14.51
CA ALA A 500 4.15 -21.84 -15.10
C ALA A 500 3.80 -21.59 -16.58
N LYS A 501 3.69 -20.32 -17.01
CA LYS A 501 3.39 -19.84 -18.38
C LYS A 501 2.05 -20.26 -19.02
N THR A 502 1.50 -21.44 -18.69
CA THR A 502 0.25 -21.99 -19.27
C THR A 502 -0.61 -22.69 -18.20
N PRO A 503 -1.95 -22.74 -18.37
CA PRO A 503 -2.82 -23.46 -17.43
C PRO A 503 -2.60 -24.98 -17.44
N GLY A 504 -2.10 -25.55 -18.55
CA GLY A 504 -1.69 -26.96 -18.62
C GLY A 504 -0.57 -27.26 -17.63
N SER A 505 0.48 -26.43 -17.62
CA SER A 505 1.60 -26.54 -16.67
C SER A 505 1.17 -26.36 -15.22
N VAL A 506 0.26 -25.40 -14.93
CA VAL A 506 -0.32 -25.23 -13.59
C VAL A 506 -1.07 -26.49 -13.15
N MET A 507 -1.90 -27.07 -14.02
CA MET A 507 -2.64 -28.29 -13.70
C MET A 507 -1.73 -29.51 -13.51
N GLN A 508 -0.61 -29.64 -14.23
CA GLN A 508 0.37 -30.71 -13.98
C GLN A 508 0.98 -30.61 -12.56
N PHE A 509 1.34 -29.40 -12.12
CA PHE A 509 1.78 -29.14 -10.74
C PHE A 509 0.69 -29.50 -9.72
N LEU A 510 -0.53 -28.99 -9.89
CA LEU A 510 -1.63 -29.20 -8.95
C LEU A 510 -2.05 -30.67 -8.86
N LEU A 511 -2.05 -31.42 -9.97
CA LEU A 511 -2.35 -32.86 -9.98
C LEU A 511 -1.26 -33.68 -9.30
N ALA A 512 0.02 -33.40 -9.55
CA ALA A 512 1.14 -34.05 -8.87
C ALA A 512 1.11 -33.78 -7.36
N LEU A 513 0.85 -32.53 -6.96
CA LEU A 513 0.73 -32.14 -5.55
C LEU A 513 -0.50 -32.76 -4.87
N GLN A 514 -1.63 -32.87 -5.57
CA GLN A 514 -2.82 -33.58 -5.09
C GLN A 514 -2.53 -35.06 -4.85
N GLN A 515 -1.86 -35.72 -5.79
CA GLN A 515 -1.49 -37.13 -5.68
C GLN A 515 -0.58 -37.38 -4.48
N HIS A 516 0.37 -36.47 -4.21
CA HIS A 516 1.27 -36.53 -3.06
C HIS A 516 0.56 -36.26 -1.72
N ASN A 517 -0.36 -35.29 -1.67
CA ASN A 517 -1.06 -34.93 -0.43
C ASN A 517 -2.17 -35.92 -0.04
N LYS A 518 -2.78 -36.61 -1.01
CA LYS A 518 -3.87 -37.58 -0.80
C LYS A 518 -3.62 -38.64 0.30
N PRO A 519 -2.47 -39.34 0.38
CA PRO A 519 -2.19 -40.28 1.48
C PRO A 519 -2.12 -39.61 2.85
N ILE A 520 -1.65 -38.35 2.93
CA ILE A 520 -1.62 -37.57 4.17
C ILE A 520 -3.06 -37.33 4.64
N VAL A 521 -3.93 -36.84 3.76
CA VAL A 521 -5.35 -36.61 4.05
C VAL A 521 -6.07 -37.89 4.48
N HIS A 522 -5.81 -39.02 3.83
CA HIS A 522 -6.39 -40.31 4.25
C HIS A 522 -5.97 -40.71 5.68
N LYS A 523 -4.71 -40.48 6.07
CA LYS A 523 -4.23 -40.73 7.44
C LYS A 523 -4.91 -39.80 8.44
N GLU A 524 -4.97 -38.50 8.13
CA GLU A 524 -5.63 -37.51 8.97
C GLU A 524 -7.14 -37.77 9.11
N MET A 525 -7.80 -38.26 8.05
CA MET A 525 -9.19 -38.70 8.07
C MET A 525 -9.42 -39.92 8.98
N ALA A 526 -8.51 -40.91 8.94
CA ALA A 526 -8.58 -42.06 9.82
C ALA A 526 -8.48 -41.66 11.30
N ASP A 527 -7.61 -40.69 11.63
CA ASP A 527 -7.50 -40.14 12.98
C ASP A 527 -8.80 -39.44 13.41
N LEU A 528 -9.41 -38.62 12.55
CA LEU A 528 -10.70 -37.97 12.85
C LEU A 528 -11.84 -38.97 13.02
N LEU A 529 -11.87 -40.05 12.23
CA LEU A 529 -12.86 -41.11 12.37
C LEU A 529 -12.71 -41.86 13.69
N ALA A 530 -11.48 -42.20 14.09
CA ALA A 530 -11.19 -42.80 15.39
C ALA A 530 -11.58 -41.87 16.55
N GLN A 531 -11.38 -40.56 16.41
CA GLN A 531 -11.82 -39.58 17.40
C GLN A 531 -13.36 -39.51 17.49
N LYS A 532 -14.07 -39.53 16.35
CA LYS A 532 -15.55 -39.57 16.30
C LYS A 532 -16.10 -40.83 16.96
N GLN A 533 -15.50 -41.99 16.68
CA GLN A 533 -15.83 -43.27 17.30
C GLN A 533 -15.60 -43.27 18.82
N THR A 534 -14.54 -42.63 19.29
CA THR A 534 -14.19 -42.61 20.72
C THR A 534 -15.07 -41.65 21.53
N HIS A 535 -15.44 -40.48 20.97
CA HIS A 535 -16.00 -39.37 21.75
C HIS A 535 -17.43 -38.93 21.38
N LEU A 536 -17.98 -39.36 20.24
CA LEU A 536 -19.31 -38.96 19.78
C LEU A 536 -20.22 -40.16 19.49
N ASP A 537 -19.82 -41.05 18.58
CA ASP A 537 -20.62 -42.19 18.11
C ASP A 537 -19.73 -43.38 17.76
N GLY A 538 -19.72 -44.40 18.62
CA GLY A 538 -18.93 -45.62 18.45
C GLY A 538 -19.32 -46.49 17.24
N MET A 539 -20.39 -46.18 16.52
CA MET A 539 -20.74 -46.84 15.25
C MET A 539 -20.49 -45.96 14.01
N ALA A 540 -19.88 -44.78 14.17
CA ALA A 540 -19.60 -43.86 13.07
C ALA A 540 -18.70 -44.51 12.01
N THR A 541 -19.17 -44.51 10.76
CA THR A 541 -18.43 -45.03 9.59
C THR A 541 -17.86 -43.92 8.70
N LYS A 542 -18.25 -42.66 8.93
CA LYS A 542 -17.76 -41.49 8.21
C LYS A 542 -17.73 -40.23 9.08
N VAL A 543 -16.85 -39.31 8.70
CA VAL A 543 -16.79 -37.93 9.24
C VAL A 543 -17.56 -37.03 8.28
N GLU A 544 -18.55 -36.30 8.78
CA GLU A 544 -19.30 -35.33 8.00
C GLU A 544 -18.52 -33.99 7.92
N PRO A 545 -18.73 -33.15 6.89
CA PRO A 545 -17.98 -31.89 6.75
C PRO A 545 -18.16 -30.94 7.94
N TRP A 546 -19.32 -30.96 8.62
CA TRP A 546 -19.60 -30.17 9.83
C TRP A 546 -19.00 -30.73 11.12
N ASP A 547 -18.44 -31.95 11.11
CA ASP A 547 -17.74 -32.53 12.26
C ASP A 547 -16.24 -32.23 12.23
N LYS A 548 -15.69 -31.94 11.05
CA LYS A 548 -14.25 -31.84 10.79
C LYS A 548 -13.56 -30.92 11.80
N ASP A 549 -14.04 -29.67 11.93
CA ASP A 549 -13.38 -28.65 12.76
C ASP A 549 -13.48 -28.96 14.27
N TYR A 550 -14.58 -29.58 14.71
CA TYR A 550 -14.77 -30.05 16.09
C TYR A 550 -13.80 -31.17 16.45
N LEU A 551 -13.69 -32.18 15.57
CA LEU A 551 -12.80 -33.33 15.77
C LEU A 551 -11.32 -32.90 15.69
N MET A 552 -10.98 -31.99 14.77
CA MET A 552 -9.64 -31.41 14.66
C MET A 552 -9.23 -30.66 15.94
N ASP A 553 -10.11 -29.86 16.52
CA ASP A 553 -9.82 -29.16 17.78
C ASP A 553 -9.71 -30.15 18.96
N SER A 554 -10.56 -31.18 19.01
CA SER A 554 -10.46 -32.24 20.02
C SER A 554 -9.10 -32.96 20.00
N VAL A 555 -8.62 -33.38 18.82
CA VAL A 555 -7.30 -34.02 18.70
C VAL A 555 -6.17 -33.05 19.06
N ARG A 556 -6.28 -31.76 18.71
CA ARG A 556 -5.30 -30.73 19.10
C ARG A 556 -5.32 -30.46 20.61
N LEU A 557 -6.44 -30.68 21.31
CA LEU A 557 -6.51 -30.61 22.77
C LEU A 557 -5.81 -31.80 23.44
N ASP A 558 -6.04 -33.02 22.93
CA ASP A 558 -5.42 -34.25 23.44
C ASP A 558 -3.89 -34.29 23.20
N MET A 559 -3.40 -33.56 22.20
CA MET A 559 -1.97 -33.41 21.91
C MET A 559 -1.20 -32.47 22.85
N ARG A 560 -1.86 -31.70 23.72
CA ARG A 560 -1.19 -30.73 24.61
C ARG A 560 -0.40 -31.42 25.72
N LEU A 561 0.79 -30.92 26.03
CA LEU A 561 1.55 -31.43 27.16
C LEU A 561 0.84 -31.12 28.49
N PRO A 562 0.97 -31.98 29.53
CA PRO A 562 0.39 -31.73 30.85
C PRO A 562 0.94 -30.48 31.56
N VAL A 563 2.09 -29.97 31.10
CA VAL A 563 2.79 -28.82 31.69
C VAL A 563 2.17 -27.53 31.17
N ARG A 564 1.36 -26.87 32.01
CA ARG A 564 0.85 -25.52 31.72
C ARG A 564 1.94 -24.48 31.90
N HIS A 565 2.73 -24.24 30.88
CA HIS A 565 3.45 -22.98 30.77
C HIS A 565 2.43 -21.84 30.61
N PRO A 566 2.48 -20.76 31.42
CA PRO A 566 1.81 -19.53 31.04
C PRO A 566 2.40 -19.05 29.71
N ASP A 567 1.58 -18.43 28.85
CA ASP A 567 2.02 -17.99 27.50
C ASP A 567 2.96 -16.79 27.60
N GLN A 568 4.19 -17.08 27.99
CA GLN A 568 5.32 -16.16 28.14
C GLN A 568 6.26 -16.24 26.93
N LEU A 569 5.87 -16.93 25.85
CA LEU A 569 6.71 -17.11 24.68
C LEU A 569 7.12 -15.76 24.06
N ALA A 570 6.21 -14.78 24.06
CA ALA A 570 6.49 -13.42 23.61
C ALA A 570 7.59 -12.71 24.42
N ALA A 571 7.83 -13.10 25.67
CA ALA A 571 8.86 -12.48 26.51
C ALA A 571 10.30 -12.81 26.07
N TYR A 572 10.49 -13.70 25.10
CA TYR A 572 11.78 -14.00 24.46
C TYR A 572 12.01 -13.23 23.15
N PHE A 573 11.04 -12.41 22.73
CA PHE A 573 10.97 -11.78 21.40
C PHE A 573 10.70 -10.28 21.46
N SER A 574 11.60 -9.52 22.10
CA SER A 574 11.66 -8.06 21.97
C SER A 574 12.02 -7.64 20.54
N ILE A 575 11.36 -6.61 19.99
CA ILE A 575 11.59 -6.14 18.60
C ILE A 575 13.07 -5.90 18.32
N GLY A 576 13.79 -5.23 19.22
CA GLY A 576 15.22 -4.94 19.09
C GLY A 576 16.08 -6.20 19.03
N THR A 577 15.79 -7.20 19.86
CA THR A 577 16.48 -8.49 19.80
C THR A 577 16.17 -9.25 18.50
N VAL A 578 14.92 -9.26 18.02
CA VAL A 578 14.55 -9.94 16.77
C VAL A 578 15.25 -9.27 15.57
N MET A 579 15.28 -7.94 15.51
CA MET A 579 15.99 -7.19 14.47
C MET A 579 17.52 -7.37 14.54
N GLN A 580 18.09 -7.46 15.74
CA GLN A 580 19.49 -7.85 15.92
C GLN A 580 19.75 -9.28 15.45
N GLY A 581 18.81 -10.20 15.70
CA GLY A 581 18.83 -11.58 15.20
C GLY A 581 18.87 -11.65 13.68
N LEU A 582 17.98 -10.92 13.01
CA LEU A 582 17.95 -10.77 11.55
C LEU A 582 19.27 -10.21 11.02
N SER A 583 19.81 -9.13 11.60
CA SER A 583 21.12 -8.61 11.18
C SER A 583 22.23 -9.65 11.35
N ARG A 584 22.29 -10.37 12.48
CA ARG A 584 23.28 -11.44 12.73
C ARG A 584 23.15 -12.59 11.72
N LEU A 585 21.92 -12.96 11.37
CA LEU A 585 21.64 -13.99 10.38
C LEU A 585 22.16 -13.58 8.99
N PHE A 586 21.85 -12.37 8.53
CA PHE A 586 22.28 -11.91 7.21
C PHE A 586 23.79 -11.61 7.12
N SER A 587 24.44 -11.27 8.23
CA SER A 587 25.90 -11.20 8.28
C SER A 587 26.54 -12.58 8.09
N ARG A 588 25.93 -13.62 8.69
CA ARG A 588 26.37 -15.01 8.52
C ARG A 588 26.05 -15.59 7.14
N LEU A 589 24.91 -15.26 6.54
CA LEU A 589 24.48 -15.83 5.26
C LEU A 589 25.04 -15.09 4.04
N TYR A 590 25.07 -13.76 4.05
CA TYR A 590 25.26 -12.94 2.84
C TYR A 590 26.40 -11.90 2.95
N GLY A 591 26.93 -11.69 4.16
CA GLY A 591 27.95 -10.68 4.42
C GLY A 591 27.41 -9.25 4.46
N ILE A 592 26.21 -9.08 5.02
CA ILE A 592 25.56 -7.77 5.17
C ILE A 592 25.08 -7.57 6.61
N ARG A 593 25.08 -6.33 7.08
CA ARG A 593 24.62 -5.97 8.43
C ARG A 593 23.77 -4.70 8.39
N PHE A 594 22.89 -4.56 9.38
CA PHE A 594 22.07 -3.37 9.55
C PHE A 594 22.79 -2.39 10.48
N VAL A 595 22.93 -1.14 10.02
CA VAL A 595 23.56 -0.05 10.76
C VAL A 595 22.50 1.01 11.04
N PRO A 596 22.04 1.16 12.29
CA PRO A 596 21.12 2.24 12.66
C PRO A 596 21.69 3.61 12.31
N ARG A 597 20.83 4.50 11.82
CA ARG A 597 21.18 5.91 11.57
C ARG A 597 20.17 6.83 12.22
N GLU A 598 20.66 7.93 12.80
CA GLU A 598 19.82 9.06 13.17
C GLU A 598 19.21 9.68 11.91
N THR A 599 17.90 9.91 11.94
CA THR A 599 17.13 10.43 10.79
C THR A 599 17.16 11.96 10.78
N LEU A 600 17.37 12.55 9.62
CA LEU A 600 17.37 14.00 9.46
C LEU A 600 15.95 14.60 9.63
N PRO A 601 15.84 15.88 10.02
CA PRO A 601 14.55 16.56 10.10
C PRO A 601 13.74 16.46 8.80
N GLY A 602 12.54 15.88 8.87
CA GLY A 602 11.66 15.69 7.72
C GLY A 602 12.01 14.51 6.79
N GLU A 603 13.00 13.68 7.13
CA GLU A 603 13.36 12.47 6.37
C GLU A 603 12.29 11.37 6.48
N THR A 604 11.64 11.25 7.65
CA THR A 604 10.61 10.26 7.94
C THR A 604 9.22 10.90 8.10
N TRP A 605 8.18 10.10 7.88
CA TRP A 605 6.77 10.51 8.01
C TRP A 605 6.23 10.44 9.44
N HIS A 606 6.94 9.75 10.36
CA HIS A 606 6.54 9.60 11.76
C HIS A 606 7.78 9.39 12.67
N GLU A 607 7.70 9.82 13.93
CA GLU A 607 8.82 9.82 14.89
C GLU A 607 9.27 8.41 15.34
N ASP A 608 8.38 7.42 15.23
CA ASP A 608 8.70 6.01 15.52
C ASP A 608 9.38 5.27 14.35
N VAL A 609 9.48 5.88 13.17
CA VAL A 609 10.20 5.28 12.04
C VAL A 609 11.69 5.27 12.36
N ARG A 610 12.37 4.18 12.04
CA ARG A 610 13.81 4.01 12.25
C ARG A 610 14.49 3.72 10.92
N ARG A 611 15.63 4.37 10.64
CA ARG A 611 16.44 4.11 9.46
C ARG A 611 17.58 3.15 9.80
N LEU A 612 17.74 2.13 8.98
CA LEU A 612 18.85 1.19 8.98
C LEU A 612 19.54 1.26 7.61
N ASP A 613 20.81 1.67 7.57
CA ASP A 613 21.63 1.49 6.38
C ASP A 613 22.06 0.02 6.28
N VAL A 614 22.02 -0.56 5.08
CA VAL A 614 22.50 -1.94 4.86
C VAL A 614 23.91 -1.87 4.31
N VAL A 615 24.86 -2.45 5.03
CA VAL A 615 26.30 -2.33 4.78
C VAL A 615 26.94 -3.72 4.63
N THR A 616 27.84 -3.87 3.66
CA THR A 616 28.57 -5.13 3.42
C THR A 616 29.72 -5.36 4.41
N ASP A 617 30.29 -6.57 4.43
CA ASP A 617 31.54 -6.90 5.12
C ASP A 617 32.72 -5.99 4.67
N ALA A 618 32.67 -5.43 3.45
CA ALA A 618 33.66 -4.49 2.93
C ALA A 618 33.46 -3.03 3.39
N GLY A 619 32.35 -2.73 4.08
CA GLY A 619 31.98 -1.38 4.52
C GLY A 619 31.14 -0.58 3.52
N ASP A 620 30.78 -1.16 2.37
CA ASP A 620 29.97 -0.47 1.37
C ASP A 620 28.49 -0.42 1.76
N GLN A 621 27.85 0.74 1.65
CA GLN A 621 26.40 0.86 1.73
C GLN A 621 25.75 0.38 0.43
N ILE A 622 24.78 -0.54 0.54
CA ILE A 622 24.10 -1.17 -0.61
C ILE A 622 22.58 -0.97 -0.65
N ALA A 623 21.96 -0.52 0.45
CA ALA A 623 20.54 -0.21 0.52
C ALA A 623 20.22 0.74 1.70
N VAL A 624 19.00 1.27 1.70
CA VAL A 624 18.39 1.98 2.84
C VAL A 624 17.09 1.30 3.23
N LEU A 625 16.93 0.96 4.49
CA LEU A 625 15.74 0.32 5.06
C LEU A 625 15.11 1.25 6.11
N TYR A 626 13.85 1.62 5.90
CA TYR A 626 13.04 2.34 6.89
C TYR A 626 12.08 1.35 7.55
N CYS A 627 12.14 1.23 8.87
CA CYS A 627 11.28 0.36 9.65
C CYS A 627 10.16 1.17 10.31
N ASP A 628 8.91 0.92 9.91
CA ASP A 628 7.70 1.47 10.52
C ASP A 628 6.88 0.32 11.12
N LEU A 629 7.30 -0.10 12.32
CA LEU A 629 6.90 -1.39 12.90
C LEU A 629 5.67 -1.33 13.81
N PHE A 630 5.24 -0.13 14.24
CA PHE A 630 4.22 0.04 15.28
C PHE A 630 2.84 0.38 14.72
N PHE A 631 1.79 -0.09 15.39
CA PHE A 631 0.39 0.23 15.06
C PHE A 631 0.09 1.73 15.19
N ARG A 632 -0.64 2.26 14.21
CA ARG A 632 -1.27 3.58 14.25
C ARG A 632 -2.64 3.52 13.58
N LYS A 633 -3.60 4.29 14.07
CA LYS A 633 -5.00 4.26 13.58
C LYS A 633 -5.15 4.73 12.13
N ASP A 634 -4.23 5.58 11.68
CA ASP A 634 -4.12 6.21 10.35
C ASP A 634 -3.33 5.37 9.32
N LYS A 635 -2.85 4.19 9.72
CA LYS A 635 -1.96 3.32 8.95
C LYS A 635 -2.70 2.05 8.50
N SER A 636 -2.26 1.45 7.38
CA SER A 636 -2.72 0.12 6.98
C SER A 636 -2.33 -0.93 8.05
N PRO A 637 -3.25 -1.79 8.51
CA PRO A 637 -2.97 -2.79 9.55
C PRO A 637 -2.22 -4.03 9.01
N ASN A 638 -2.11 -4.18 7.69
CA ASN A 638 -1.43 -5.31 7.09
C ASN A 638 0.08 -5.05 7.04
N PRO A 639 0.91 -5.97 7.59
CA PRO A 639 2.34 -6.00 7.33
C PRO A 639 2.64 -6.06 5.83
N ALA A 640 3.68 -5.35 5.40
CA ALA A 640 4.10 -5.30 4.00
C ALA A 640 5.51 -4.68 3.83
N HIS A 641 6.26 -5.25 2.91
CA HIS A 641 7.45 -4.67 2.30
C HIS A 641 7.08 -3.76 1.11
N PHE A 642 7.56 -2.52 1.13
CA PHE A 642 7.44 -1.57 0.02
C PHE A 642 8.81 -1.18 -0.55
N THR A 643 9.01 -1.40 -1.84
CA THR A 643 10.14 -0.83 -2.58
C THR A 643 9.81 0.61 -2.96
N VAL A 644 10.18 1.57 -2.11
CA VAL A 644 10.01 3.01 -2.38
C VAL A 644 10.86 3.45 -3.57
N ARG A 645 12.00 2.78 -3.80
CA ARG A 645 12.84 2.94 -4.98
C ARG A 645 13.66 1.69 -5.27
N CYS A 646 13.75 1.29 -6.54
CA CYS A 646 14.57 0.17 -7.01
C CYS A 646 16.06 0.54 -7.16
N SER A 647 16.94 -0.48 -7.11
CA SER A 647 18.32 -0.36 -7.61
C SER A 647 18.32 -0.12 -9.12
N ARG A 648 19.24 0.72 -9.60
CA ARG A 648 19.48 0.99 -11.04
C ARG A 648 20.85 1.66 -11.22
N GLU A 649 21.46 1.51 -12.38
CA GLU A 649 22.61 2.32 -12.80
C GLU A 649 22.17 3.67 -13.38
N ILE A 650 22.83 4.73 -12.93
CA ILE A 650 22.68 6.08 -13.49
C ILE A 650 23.89 6.34 -14.37
N SER A 651 23.67 6.50 -15.67
CA SER A 651 24.74 6.72 -16.63
C SER A 651 25.28 8.16 -16.62
N GLU A 652 26.52 8.35 -17.08
CA GLU A 652 27.20 9.66 -17.06
C GLU A 652 26.41 10.74 -17.80
N SER A 653 25.77 10.41 -18.93
CA SER A 653 24.92 11.33 -19.69
C SER A 653 23.66 11.79 -18.93
N GLU A 654 23.18 11.02 -17.95
CA GLU A 654 22.08 11.42 -17.07
C GLU A 654 22.55 12.39 -16.00
N VAL A 655 23.78 12.22 -15.50
CA VAL A 655 24.43 13.15 -14.58
C VAL A 655 24.72 14.47 -15.31
N GLU A 656 25.20 14.42 -16.56
CA GLU A 656 25.36 15.60 -17.41
C GLU A 656 24.03 16.31 -17.70
N GLU A 657 22.96 15.57 -18.04
CA GLU A 657 21.62 16.16 -18.22
C GLU A 657 21.11 16.83 -16.92
N ALA A 658 21.39 16.23 -15.75
CA ALA A 658 21.01 16.75 -14.45
C ALA A 658 21.86 17.94 -13.98
N ALA A 659 23.00 18.23 -14.60
CA ALA A 659 23.84 19.39 -14.25
C ALA A 659 23.08 20.73 -14.42
N ALA A 660 22.15 20.81 -15.37
CA ALA A 660 21.28 21.96 -15.57
C ALA A 660 20.21 22.15 -14.46
N GLU A 661 20.09 21.21 -13.51
CA GLU A 661 19.11 21.24 -12.42
C GLU A 661 19.72 21.59 -11.06
N VAL A 662 21.05 21.65 -10.95
CA VAL A 662 21.78 21.85 -9.68
C VAL A 662 21.36 23.14 -8.97
N ASP A 663 21.20 24.23 -9.72
CA ASP A 663 20.77 25.54 -9.19
C ASP A 663 19.25 25.64 -8.93
N GLY A 664 18.48 24.57 -9.16
CA GLY A 664 17.03 24.46 -8.96
C GLY A 664 16.17 24.84 -10.17
N GLY A 665 16.70 25.60 -11.13
CA GLY A 665 15.92 26.12 -12.27
C GLY A 665 14.73 27.00 -11.83
N ASP A 666 13.68 27.08 -12.66
CA ASP A 666 12.55 27.99 -12.41
C ASP A 666 11.65 27.61 -11.20
N ALA A 667 11.72 26.38 -10.68
CA ALA A 667 10.82 25.93 -9.59
C ALA A 667 11.29 24.68 -8.80
N GLY A 668 12.48 24.14 -9.06
CA GLY A 668 13.00 22.93 -8.41
C GLY A 668 13.84 23.22 -7.16
N PRO A 669 14.13 22.19 -6.34
CA PRO A 669 15.07 22.30 -5.24
C PRO A 669 16.51 22.42 -5.76
N ARG A 670 17.37 23.09 -5.00
CA ARG A 670 18.83 23.06 -5.25
C ARG A 670 19.42 21.73 -4.81
N PHE A 671 20.47 21.30 -5.51
CA PHE A 671 21.23 20.10 -5.22
C PHE A 671 22.70 20.44 -4.97
N ASP A 672 23.42 19.63 -4.19
CA ASP A 672 24.83 19.90 -3.91
C ASP A 672 25.74 19.48 -5.09
N SER A 673 25.23 18.64 -6.00
CA SER A 673 25.93 18.20 -7.21
C SER A 673 24.98 17.67 -8.29
N ALA A 674 25.47 17.58 -9.53
CA ALA A 674 24.73 16.98 -10.64
C ALA A 674 24.37 15.49 -10.38
N ALA A 675 25.24 14.77 -9.66
CA ALA A 675 24.99 13.38 -9.26
C ALA A 675 23.83 13.27 -8.24
N GLN A 676 23.72 14.21 -7.30
CA GLN A 676 22.53 14.30 -6.44
C GLN A 676 21.27 14.68 -7.25
N ALA A 677 21.37 15.62 -8.20
CA ALA A 677 20.24 16.05 -9.02
C ALA A 677 19.68 14.91 -9.89
N ALA A 678 20.53 14.06 -10.45
CA ALA A 678 20.12 12.84 -11.15
C ALA A 678 19.40 11.83 -10.23
N ASN A 679 19.69 11.89 -8.92
CA ASN A 679 19.21 10.96 -7.90
C ASN A 679 18.08 11.54 -7.00
N ASP A 680 17.53 12.71 -7.32
CA ASP A 680 16.58 13.50 -6.49
C ASP A 680 17.09 13.83 -5.07
N GLY A 681 18.40 13.70 -4.83
CA GLY A 681 19.06 13.89 -3.53
C GLY A 681 18.93 12.73 -2.54
N MET A 682 18.29 11.62 -2.93
CA MET A 682 18.27 10.36 -2.16
C MET A 682 19.67 9.71 -2.13
N GLU A 683 19.83 8.61 -1.39
CA GLU A 683 21.12 7.90 -1.32
C GLU A 683 21.52 7.19 -2.63
N SER A 684 22.82 7.13 -2.86
CA SER A 684 23.47 6.53 -4.02
C SER A 684 24.82 5.92 -3.63
N SER A 685 25.35 5.01 -4.44
CA SER A 685 26.67 4.41 -4.25
C SER A 685 27.48 4.45 -5.55
N THR A 686 28.77 4.75 -5.45
CA THR A 686 29.73 4.53 -6.55
C THR A 686 30.60 3.33 -6.22
N GLN A 687 30.49 2.24 -6.98
CA GLN A 687 31.25 1.00 -6.77
C GLN A 687 31.92 0.59 -8.08
N GLY A 688 33.23 0.36 -8.06
CA GLY A 688 33.99 -0.04 -9.26
C GLY A 688 33.94 0.97 -10.41
N GLY A 689 33.67 2.26 -10.13
CA GLY A 689 33.44 3.30 -11.14
C GLY A 689 31.99 3.42 -11.63
N VAL A 690 31.09 2.52 -11.21
CA VAL A 690 29.67 2.54 -11.60
C VAL A 690 28.86 3.30 -10.56
N PHE A 691 28.13 4.33 -11.00
CA PHE A 691 27.21 5.10 -10.16
C PHE A 691 25.81 4.45 -10.14
N LYS A 692 25.34 4.06 -8.95
CA LYS A 692 24.03 3.40 -8.77
C LYS A 692 23.15 4.19 -7.80
N GLN A 693 21.85 4.28 -8.11
CA GLN A 693 20.85 4.63 -7.11
C GLN A 693 20.67 3.43 -6.16
N LEU A 694 20.56 3.69 -4.85
CA LEU A 694 20.36 2.62 -3.89
C LEU A 694 18.89 2.20 -3.78
N PRO A 695 18.60 0.89 -3.64
CA PRO A 695 17.26 0.44 -3.30
C PRO A 695 16.86 1.04 -1.94
N THR A 696 15.69 1.66 -1.91
CA THR A 696 15.10 2.28 -0.72
C THR A 696 13.83 1.52 -0.38
N ILE A 697 13.79 0.92 0.80
CA ILE A 697 12.76 -0.01 1.24
C ILE A 697 12.08 0.55 2.48
N ALA A 698 10.76 0.45 2.55
CA ALA A 698 9.98 0.68 3.77
C ALA A 698 9.33 -0.64 4.22
N LEU A 699 9.71 -1.09 5.42
CA LEU A 699 9.17 -2.28 6.08
C LEU A 699 8.06 -1.84 7.04
N VAL A 700 6.82 -2.22 6.73
CA VAL A 700 5.64 -1.82 7.47
C VAL A 700 5.13 -3.02 8.27
N CYS A 701 4.95 -2.85 9.58
CA CYS A 701 4.30 -3.82 10.45
C CYS A 701 3.37 -3.12 11.45
N ASP A 702 2.51 -3.89 12.13
CA ASP A 702 1.42 -3.38 12.96
C ASP A 702 1.53 -3.82 14.44
N PHE A 703 2.75 -3.76 14.99
CA PHE A 703 3.02 -4.26 16.33
C PHE A 703 2.53 -3.29 17.41
N GLN A 704 1.99 -3.85 18.50
CA GLN A 704 1.45 -3.05 19.60
C GLN A 704 2.59 -2.38 20.39
N LYS A 705 2.49 -1.07 20.58
CA LYS A 705 3.40 -0.29 21.42
C LYS A 705 2.89 -0.30 22.85
N HIS A 706 3.74 -0.58 23.84
CA HIS A 706 3.37 -0.41 25.24
C HIS A 706 3.43 1.08 25.63
N GLU A 707 2.26 1.72 25.79
CA GLU A 707 2.15 3.15 26.13
C GLU A 707 2.45 3.49 27.61
N ASP A 708 2.54 2.48 28.47
CA ASP A 708 2.82 2.66 29.90
C ASP A 708 4.29 3.03 30.15
N TRP A 709 4.59 4.34 30.12
CA TRP A 709 5.90 4.92 30.50
C TRP A 709 6.41 4.53 31.91
N LYS A 710 5.55 3.95 32.76
CA LYS A 710 5.89 3.39 34.08
C LYS A 710 6.42 1.95 34.01
N SER A 711 6.26 1.30 32.86
CA SER A 711 6.67 -0.08 32.60
C SER A 711 7.89 -0.06 31.66
N SER A 712 9.08 -0.39 32.18
CA SER A 712 10.30 -0.56 31.37
C SER A 712 10.29 -1.85 30.53
N SER A 713 9.12 -2.30 30.06
CA SER A 713 8.98 -3.46 29.18
C SER A 713 9.22 -3.04 27.73
N PRO A 714 10.07 -3.74 26.97
CA PRO A 714 10.16 -3.55 25.53
C PRO A 714 8.84 -3.98 24.85
N ALA A 715 8.69 -3.63 23.58
CA ALA A 715 7.63 -4.19 22.73
C ALA A 715 7.93 -5.67 22.44
N LEU A 716 7.00 -6.55 22.83
CA LEU A 716 7.15 -8.01 22.75
C LEU A 716 6.29 -8.58 21.61
N LEU A 717 6.89 -9.41 20.76
CA LEU A 717 6.22 -10.05 19.63
C LEU A 717 5.73 -11.45 20.00
N THR A 718 4.51 -11.77 19.58
CA THR A 718 4.08 -13.17 19.51
C THR A 718 4.91 -13.92 18.45
N PHE A 719 5.07 -15.24 18.58
CA PHE A 719 5.84 -16.00 17.58
C PHE A 719 5.32 -15.83 16.15
N HIS A 720 4.01 -15.69 15.97
CA HIS A 720 3.42 -15.39 14.66
C HIS A 720 3.89 -14.04 14.09
N GLN A 721 4.01 -13.01 14.92
CA GLN A 721 4.57 -11.72 14.50
C GLN A 721 6.07 -11.79 14.20
N VAL A 722 6.81 -12.74 14.80
CA VAL A 722 8.21 -13.03 14.44
C VAL A 722 8.26 -13.72 13.06
N GLU A 723 7.42 -14.73 12.81
CA GLU A 723 7.29 -15.37 11.49
C GLU A 723 6.96 -14.33 10.40
N THR A 724 5.98 -13.44 10.65
CA THR A 724 5.64 -12.33 9.74
C THR A 724 6.81 -11.36 9.53
N LEU A 725 7.52 -10.96 10.59
CA LEU A 725 8.67 -10.05 10.43
C LEU A 725 9.80 -10.69 9.61
N PHE A 726 10.01 -12.01 9.74
CA PHE A 726 10.95 -12.77 8.93
C PHE A 726 10.49 -12.85 7.47
N HIS A 727 9.20 -13.11 7.22
CA HIS A 727 8.59 -13.14 5.89
C HIS A 727 8.81 -11.81 5.14
N GLU A 728 8.39 -10.69 5.71
CA GLU A 728 8.57 -9.35 5.11
C GLU A 728 10.05 -9.00 4.90
N MET A 729 10.92 -9.44 5.80
CA MET A 729 12.37 -9.28 5.66
C MET A 729 12.94 -10.13 4.53
N GLY A 730 12.33 -11.26 4.16
CA GLY A 730 12.71 -12.03 2.98
C GLY A 730 12.53 -11.26 1.67
N HIS A 731 11.41 -10.53 1.52
CA HIS A 731 11.24 -9.58 0.41
C HIS A 731 12.26 -8.44 0.47
N ALA A 732 12.48 -7.85 1.65
CA ALA A 732 13.47 -6.78 1.82
C ALA A 732 14.88 -7.25 1.40
N ILE A 733 15.29 -8.46 1.78
CA ILE A 733 16.57 -9.04 1.43
C ILE A 733 16.68 -9.34 -0.08
N HIS A 734 15.59 -9.78 -0.72
CA HIS A 734 15.56 -9.90 -2.18
C HIS A 734 15.79 -8.53 -2.85
N SER A 735 15.09 -7.48 -2.38
CA SER A 735 15.28 -6.08 -2.82
C SER A 735 16.68 -5.51 -2.55
N ILE A 736 17.32 -5.91 -1.46
CA ILE A 736 18.69 -5.49 -1.09
C ILE A 736 19.75 -6.16 -1.98
N LEU A 737 19.59 -7.44 -2.29
CA LEU A 737 20.60 -8.24 -2.98
C LEU A 737 20.48 -8.19 -4.51
N ALA A 738 19.28 -8.04 -5.07
CA ALA A 738 19.03 -7.95 -6.51
C ALA A 738 19.38 -6.57 -7.10
N ARG A 739 20.69 -6.24 -7.12
CA ARG A 739 21.24 -4.94 -7.55
C ARG A 739 21.61 -4.90 -9.04
N THR A 740 20.61 -5.14 -9.89
CA THR A 740 20.69 -5.06 -11.36
C THR A 740 21.14 -3.68 -11.87
N SER A 741 21.45 -3.60 -13.16
CA SER A 741 21.73 -2.34 -13.86
C SER A 741 20.44 -1.62 -14.28
N LEU A 742 19.39 -2.38 -14.61
CA LEU A 742 18.07 -1.87 -15.04
C LEU A 742 17.01 -1.97 -13.94
N GLN A 743 16.12 -0.97 -13.84
CA GLN A 743 15.03 -0.96 -12.85
C GLN A 743 14.04 -2.10 -13.06
N ASN A 744 13.61 -2.35 -14.31
CA ASN A 744 12.46 -3.21 -14.58
C ASN A 744 12.64 -4.67 -14.11
N VAL A 745 13.87 -5.06 -13.76
CA VAL A 745 14.26 -6.38 -13.26
C VAL A 745 14.91 -6.34 -11.86
N ALA A 746 14.91 -5.18 -11.20
CA ALA A 746 15.52 -4.98 -9.89
C ALA A 746 14.62 -5.45 -8.73
N GLY A 747 15.24 -5.99 -7.67
CA GLY A 747 14.49 -6.43 -6.48
C GLY A 747 13.47 -7.52 -6.78
N THR A 748 12.30 -7.40 -6.16
CA THR A 748 11.16 -8.32 -6.34
C THR A 748 10.43 -8.19 -7.69
N ARG A 749 10.96 -7.42 -8.67
CA ARG A 749 10.40 -7.32 -10.03
C ARG A 749 10.76 -8.55 -10.88
N CYS A 750 10.38 -9.73 -10.42
CA CYS A 750 10.59 -11.04 -11.05
C CYS A 750 9.24 -11.71 -11.43
N ALA A 751 9.26 -13.02 -11.74
CA ALA A 751 8.03 -13.80 -11.86
C ALA A 751 7.23 -13.75 -10.54
N THR A 752 5.89 -13.70 -10.63
CA THR A 752 5.05 -13.46 -9.44
C THR A 752 4.95 -14.71 -8.56
N ASP A 753 4.85 -15.88 -9.18
CA ASP A 753 4.97 -17.23 -8.57
C ASP A 753 6.43 -17.63 -8.30
N PHE A 754 7.20 -16.65 -7.83
CA PHE A 754 8.61 -16.79 -7.42
C PHE A 754 9.02 -15.69 -6.43
N ALA A 755 8.34 -14.54 -6.46
CA ALA A 755 8.59 -13.42 -5.56
C ALA A 755 8.34 -13.75 -4.08
N GLU A 756 7.50 -14.75 -3.80
CA GLU A 756 7.17 -15.24 -2.46
C GLU A 756 8.10 -16.36 -1.96
N LEU A 757 8.93 -16.95 -2.82
CA LEU A 757 9.89 -17.97 -2.41
C LEU A 757 10.86 -17.43 -1.32
N PRO A 758 11.49 -16.24 -1.46
CA PRO A 758 12.39 -15.72 -0.42
C PRO A 758 11.70 -15.35 0.89
N SER A 759 10.46 -14.84 0.86
CA SER A 759 9.68 -14.49 2.06
C SER A 759 9.24 -15.75 2.81
N THR A 760 8.60 -16.67 2.10
CA THR A 760 8.18 -17.97 2.65
C THR A 760 9.36 -18.77 3.19
N LEU A 761 10.51 -18.76 2.51
CA LEU A 761 11.73 -19.42 2.96
C LEU A 761 12.20 -18.86 4.32
N MET A 762 12.10 -17.55 4.56
CA MET A 762 12.50 -16.94 5.83
C MET A 762 11.63 -17.39 7.02
N GLU A 763 10.39 -17.83 6.82
CA GLU A 763 9.57 -18.41 7.90
C GLU A 763 10.22 -19.66 8.50
N HIS A 764 10.90 -20.47 7.69
CA HIS A 764 11.65 -21.63 8.17
C HIS A 764 12.84 -21.23 9.06
N PHE A 765 13.53 -20.13 8.73
CA PHE A 765 14.59 -19.58 9.59
C PHE A 765 14.04 -19.02 10.91
N ALA A 766 12.83 -18.44 10.92
CA ALA A 766 12.19 -17.94 12.16
C ALA A 766 11.95 -19.06 13.19
N ALA A 767 11.75 -20.29 12.72
CA ALA A 767 11.51 -21.48 13.54
C ALA A 767 12.76 -22.28 13.91
N ASP A 768 13.90 -22.05 13.24
CA ASP A 768 15.11 -22.88 13.39
C ASP A 768 15.81 -22.67 14.76
N PRO A 769 16.21 -23.74 15.48
CA PRO A 769 16.83 -23.61 16.81
C PRO A 769 18.18 -22.88 16.79
N THR A 770 18.96 -22.98 15.71
CA THR A 770 20.27 -22.32 15.60
C THR A 770 20.14 -20.84 15.22
N VAL A 771 19.10 -20.48 14.49
CA VAL A 771 18.72 -19.08 14.21
C VAL A 771 18.12 -18.42 15.45
N LEU A 772 17.17 -19.09 16.13
CA LEU A 772 16.61 -18.62 17.40
C LEU A 772 17.70 -18.38 18.46
N ALA A 773 18.70 -19.26 18.54
CA ALA A 773 19.85 -19.09 19.45
C ALA A 773 20.67 -17.80 19.22
N LEU A 774 20.53 -17.11 18.06
CA LEU A 774 21.19 -15.83 17.80
C LEU A 774 20.57 -14.65 18.57
N PHE A 775 19.32 -14.76 19.03
CA PHE A 775 18.59 -13.62 19.63
C PHE A 775 17.51 -13.94 20.68
N ALA A 776 16.91 -15.14 20.66
CA ALA A 776 15.73 -15.47 21.46
C ALA A 776 16.09 -15.65 22.96
N ARG A 777 16.03 -14.55 23.72
CA ARG A 777 16.39 -14.46 25.13
C ARG A 777 15.33 -13.71 25.91
N HIS A 778 15.04 -14.17 27.12
CA HIS A 778 14.01 -13.59 27.95
C HIS A 778 14.39 -12.18 28.42
N TRP A 779 13.60 -11.17 28.06
CA TRP A 779 13.97 -9.75 28.20
C TRP A 779 14.34 -9.29 29.62
N ARG A 780 13.89 -10.00 30.68
CA ARG A 780 14.26 -9.71 32.08
C ARG A 780 15.40 -10.54 32.65
N THR A 781 15.54 -11.80 32.21
CA THR A 781 16.42 -12.78 32.86
C THR A 781 17.62 -13.15 31.99
N ASP A 782 17.64 -12.72 30.72
CA ASP A 782 18.59 -13.10 29.67
C ASP A 782 18.67 -14.61 29.38
N GLU A 783 17.76 -15.40 29.96
CA GLU A 783 17.71 -16.84 29.77
C GLU A 783 17.33 -17.20 28.33
N PRO A 784 18.01 -18.19 27.71
CA PRO A 784 17.72 -18.61 26.34
C PRO A 784 16.36 -19.30 26.25
N LEU A 785 15.67 -19.12 25.12
CA LEU A 785 14.38 -19.75 24.84
C LEU A 785 14.45 -21.29 24.93
N PRO A 786 13.65 -21.94 25.79
CA PRO A 786 13.51 -23.40 25.78
C PRO A 786 12.81 -23.87 24.50
N TYR A 787 13.58 -24.41 23.54
CA TYR A 787 13.08 -24.78 22.21
C TYR A 787 11.87 -25.73 22.21
N ALA A 788 11.68 -26.52 23.28
CA ALA A 788 10.49 -27.35 23.48
C ALA A 788 9.17 -26.58 23.36
N MET A 789 9.13 -25.30 23.77
CA MET A 789 7.95 -24.43 23.66
C MET A 789 7.60 -24.11 22.20
N ILE A 790 8.61 -23.91 21.35
CA ILE A 790 8.45 -23.70 19.91
C ILE A 790 8.06 -25.04 19.23
N ALA A 791 8.76 -26.12 19.56
CA ALA A 791 8.50 -27.43 19.01
C ALA A 791 7.07 -27.93 19.27
N GLU A 792 6.51 -27.70 20.47
CA GLU A 792 5.11 -28.00 20.76
C GLU A 792 4.15 -27.15 19.91
N ARG A 793 4.37 -25.84 19.84
CA ARG A 793 3.55 -24.91 19.05
C ARG A 793 3.56 -25.27 17.55
N LEU A 794 4.73 -25.54 16.98
CA LEU A 794 4.88 -25.99 15.59
C LEU A 794 4.20 -27.34 15.35
N ARG A 795 4.35 -28.30 16.26
CA ARG A 795 3.68 -29.62 16.18
C ARG A 795 2.16 -29.50 16.20
N MET A 796 1.61 -28.59 17.02
CA MET A 796 0.18 -28.31 17.05
C MET A 796 -0.31 -27.59 15.80
N SER A 797 0.47 -26.63 15.28
CA SER A 797 0.10 -25.85 14.10
C SER A 797 0.13 -26.68 12.82
N LYS A 798 1.15 -27.55 12.65
CA LYS A 798 1.30 -28.44 11.48
C LYS A 798 0.41 -29.70 11.52
N ARG A 799 -0.44 -29.85 12.55
CA ARG A 799 -1.41 -30.95 12.67
C ARG A 799 -2.67 -30.61 11.87
N PHE A 800 -3.08 -31.50 10.97
CA PHE A 800 -4.17 -31.32 9.98
C PHE A 800 -3.83 -30.44 8.76
N GLU A 801 -2.53 -30.17 8.57
CA GLU A 801 -2.04 -29.42 7.40
C GLU A 801 -2.25 -30.19 6.08
N GLY A 802 -2.50 -31.51 6.11
CA GLY A 802 -2.91 -32.25 4.92
C GLY A 802 -4.28 -31.78 4.40
N PHE A 803 -5.27 -31.62 5.29
CA PHE A 803 -6.56 -31.00 4.95
C PHE A 803 -6.42 -29.53 4.52
N ASP A 804 -5.57 -28.75 5.20
CA ASP A 804 -5.37 -27.34 4.83
C ASP A 804 -4.74 -27.22 3.44
N THR A 805 -3.76 -28.08 3.12
CA THR A 805 -3.11 -28.19 1.81
C THR A 805 -4.10 -28.66 0.74
N GLU A 806 -4.93 -29.68 1.02
CA GLU A 806 -5.97 -30.14 0.10
C GLU A 806 -6.96 -29.02 -0.25
N ASN A 807 -7.41 -28.27 0.76
CA ASN A 807 -8.30 -27.14 0.53
C ASN A 807 -7.64 -26.11 -0.40
N GLN A 808 -6.37 -25.73 -0.17
CA GLN A 808 -5.65 -24.81 -1.05
C GLN A 808 -5.50 -25.35 -2.49
N ILE A 809 -5.23 -26.65 -2.66
CA ILE A 809 -5.12 -27.29 -3.98
C ILE A 809 -6.46 -27.19 -4.73
N LEU A 810 -7.56 -27.52 -4.05
CA LEU A 810 -8.90 -27.45 -4.61
C LEU A 810 -9.27 -26.00 -5.00
N LEU A 811 -8.87 -25.00 -4.22
CA LEU A 811 -9.07 -23.59 -4.54
C LEU A 811 -8.24 -23.14 -5.75
N ALA A 812 -6.99 -23.59 -5.88
CA ALA A 812 -6.17 -23.31 -7.06
C ALA A 812 -6.72 -24.01 -8.33
N MET A 813 -7.20 -25.25 -8.22
CA MET A 813 -7.89 -25.94 -9.33
C MET A 813 -9.20 -25.25 -9.72
N LEU A 814 -9.95 -24.75 -8.72
CA LEU A 814 -11.18 -23.99 -8.93
C LEU A 814 -10.91 -22.68 -9.68
N ASP A 815 -9.87 -21.96 -9.26
CA ASP A 815 -9.42 -20.73 -9.91
C ASP A 815 -9.01 -20.96 -11.38
N GLN A 816 -8.27 -22.04 -11.69
CA GLN A 816 -7.99 -22.40 -13.08
C GLN A 816 -9.28 -22.71 -13.87
N ALA A 817 -10.20 -23.50 -13.30
CA ALA A 817 -11.46 -23.86 -13.96
C ALA A 817 -12.40 -22.66 -14.19
N TYR A 818 -12.33 -21.63 -13.35
CA TYR A 818 -13.07 -20.37 -13.51
C TYR A 818 -12.43 -19.40 -14.51
N HIS A 819 -11.25 -19.71 -15.04
CA HIS A 819 -10.56 -18.92 -16.07
C HIS A 819 -10.21 -19.73 -17.32
N ALA A 820 -10.86 -20.89 -17.48
CA ALA A 820 -10.78 -21.80 -18.62
C ALA A 820 -11.80 -21.44 -19.73
N PRO A 821 -11.64 -21.94 -20.97
CA PRO A 821 -12.51 -21.58 -22.11
C PRO A 821 -14.00 -21.90 -21.91
N GLU A 822 -14.33 -22.87 -21.06
CA GLU A 822 -15.70 -23.35 -20.81
C GLU A 822 -16.62 -22.28 -20.18
N VAL A 823 -16.04 -21.21 -19.61
CA VAL A 823 -16.77 -20.09 -18.98
C VAL A 823 -17.59 -19.29 -20.00
N ALA A 824 -17.17 -19.25 -21.26
CA ALA A 824 -17.94 -18.66 -22.37
C ALA A 824 -19.25 -19.42 -22.66
N GLY A 825 -19.39 -20.66 -22.17
CA GLY A 825 -20.54 -21.52 -22.45
C GLY A 825 -21.85 -21.00 -21.82
N PRO A 826 -22.99 -21.05 -22.55
CA PRO A 826 -24.28 -20.55 -22.05
C PRO A 826 -24.81 -21.35 -20.84
N GLY A 827 -24.30 -22.56 -20.60
CA GLY A 827 -24.62 -23.41 -19.46
C GLY A 827 -23.61 -23.37 -18.30
N PHE A 828 -22.70 -22.39 -18.25
CA PHE A 828 -21.75 -22.21 -17.15
C PHE A 828 -22.49 -21.92 -15.83
N ASP A 829 -22.05 -22.60 -14.76
CA ASP A 829 -22.56 -22.52 -13.38
C ASP A 829 -21.36 -22.72 -12.43
N SER A 830 -20.98 -21.68 -11.71
CA SER A 830 -19.83 -21.70 -10.79
C SER A 830 -20.02 -22.69 -9.63
N THR A 831 -21.25 -22.85 -9.13
CA THR A 831 -21.59 -23.75 -8.02
C THR A 831 -21.41 -25.21 -8.45
N ARG A 832 -21.89 -25.56 -9.64
CA ARG A 832 -21.73 -26.91 -10.20
C ARG A 832 -20.26 -27.25 -10.47
N VAL A 833 -19.46 -26.27 -10.89
CA VAL A 833 -18.00 -26.46 -11.09
C VAL A 833 -17.28 -26.68 -9.76
N TYR A 834 -17.62 -25.92 -8.71
CA TYR A 834 -17.08 -26.10 -7.36
C TYR A 834 -17.34 -27.51 -6.82
N HIS A 835 -18.60 -27.94 -6.79
CA HIS A 835 -18.99 -29.28 -6.32
C HIS A 835 -18.37 -30.40 -7.15
N ARG A 836 -18.25 -30.23 -8.48
CA ARG A 836 -17.57 -31.21 -9.34
C ARG A 836 -16.11 -31.41 -8.92
N LEU A 837 -15.35 -30.33 -8.76
CA LEU A 837 -13.93 -30.42 -8.41
C LEU A 837 -13.71 -31.02 -7.01
N GLN A 838 -14.55 -30.68 -6.04
CA GLN A 838 -14.51 -31.36 -4.73
C GLN A 838 -14.75 -32.87 -4.86
N ASN A 839 -15.82 -33.29 -5.57
CA ASN A 839 -16.13 -34.71 -5.72
C ASN A 839 -15.11 -35.50 -6.56
N GLU A 840 -14.36 -34.83 -7.43
CA GLU A 840 -13.33 -35.44 -8.29
C GLU A 840 -11.96 -35.56 -7.58
N PHE A 841 -11.56 -34.52 -6.81
CA PHE A 841 -10.20 -34.39 -6.29
C PHE A 841 -10.05 -34.41 -4.76
N ALA A 842 -11.11 -34.19 -3.98
CA ALA A 842 -11.00 -34.23 -2.52
C ALA A 842 -10.89 -35.68 -2.00
N ALA A 843 -10.03 -35.89 -1.00
CA ALA A 843 -9.98 -37.08 -0.16
C ALA A 843 -10.64 -36.86 1.21
N GLY A 844 -10.82 -35.60 1.62
CA GLY A 844 -11.65 -35.21 2.77
C GLY A 844 -13.16 -35.22 2.51
N PRO A 845 -13.98 -34.76 3.48
CA PRO A 845 -15.43 -34.71 3.33
C PRO A 845 -15.81 -33.59 2.37
N THR A 846 -16.64 -33.89 1.38
CA THR A 846 -17.13 -32.89 0.40
C THR A 846 -18.30 -32.09 0.96
N ASP A 847 -18.51 -30.88 0.43
CA ASP A 847 -19.58 -30.01 0.88
C ASP A 847 -20.97 -30.49 0.42
N PRO A 848 -22.04 -30.23 1.19
CA PRO A 848 -23.40 -30.51 0.75
C PRO A 848 -23.79 -29.72 -0.52
N PRO A 849 -24.52 -30.31 -1.49
CA PRO A 849 -24.88 -29.66 -2.76
C PRO A 849 -25.65 -28.34 -2.62
N GLU A 850 -26.31 -28.10 -1.48
CA GLU A 850 -27.00 -26.85 -1.16
C GLU A 850 -26.07 -25.66 -0.82
N THR A 851 -24.77 -25.90 -0.65
CA THR A 851 -23.76 -24.85 -0.39
C THR A 851 -23.23 -24.23 -1.68
N CYS A 852 -22.69 -23.01 -1.56
CA CYS A 852 -22.11 -22.25 -2.65
C CYS A 852 -20.96 -21.36 -2.13
N TRP A 853 -19.99 -22.01 -1.48
CA TRP A 853 -18.88 -21.35 -0.80
C TRP A 853 -18.03 -20.48 -1.74
N GLN A 854 -18.00 -20.79 -3.06
CA GLN A 854 -17.25 -19.99 -4.04
C GLN A 854 -17.66 -18.51 -4.07
N GLY A 855 -18.89 -18.18 -3.64
CA GLY A 855 -19.35 -16.80 -3.53
C GLY A 855 -18.59 -15.99 -2.46
N PHE A 856 -17.83 -16.63 -1.58
CA PHE A 856 -16.94 -15.97 -0.62
C PHE A 856 -15.47 -15.93 -1.07
N PHE A 857 -15.15 -16.46 -2.26
CA PHE A 857 -13.76 -16.58 -2.73
C PHE A 857 -13.24 -15.27 -3.33
N GLY A 858 -13.11 -14.23 -2.49
CA GLY A 858 -12.73 -12.87 -2.89
C GLY A 858 -11.40 -12.76 -3.65
N HIS A 859 -10.46 -13.69 -3.42
CA HIS A 859 -9.18 -13.75 -4.14
C HIS A 859 -9.34 -13.82 -5.67
N LEU A 860 -10.45 -14.36 -6.18
CA LEU A 860 -10.73 -14.37 -7.62
C LEU A 860 -10.69 -12.97 -8.24
N HIS A 861 -11.01 -11.89 -7.50
CA HIS A 861 -10.92 -10.54 -8.05
C HIS A 861 -9.47 -10.09 -8.29
N GLY A 862 -8.58 -10.17 -7.29
CA GLY A 862 -7.19 -9.70 -7.41
C GLY A 862 -6.21 -10.72 -8.02
N TYR A 863 -6.44 -12.01 -7.77
CA TYR A 863 -5.51 -13.11 -8.09
C TYR A 863 -6.10 -14.12 -9.09
N GLY A 864 -7.11 -13.74 -9.88
CA GLY A 864 -7.79 -14.64 -10.82
C GLY A 864 -6.82 -15.30 -11.80
N SER A 865 -6.87 -16.63 -11.86
CA SER A 865 -5.97 -17.54 -12.57
C SER A 865 -4.54 -17.67 -12.01
N THR A 866 -4.25 -17.10 -10.85
CA THR A 866 -2.89 -17.06 -10.26
C THR A 866 -2.82 -17.66 -8.86
N TYR A 867 -3.94 -18.14 -8.31
CA TYR A 867 -4.03 -18.59 -6.91
C TYR A 867 -3.13 -19.80 -6.57
N TYR A 868 -2.66 -20.54 -7.57
CA TYR A 868 -1.71 -21.64 -7.37
C TYR A 868 -0.34 -21.16 -6.85
N SER A 869 0.04 -19.89 -7.04
CA SER A 869 1.36 -19.36 -6.65
C SER A 869 1.62 -19.59 -5.16
N TYR A 870 0.64 -19.32 -4.29
CA TYR A 870 0.72 -19.58 -2.84
C TYR A 870 1.14 -21.01 -2.47
N LEU A 871 0.75 -22.01 -3.27
CA LEU A 871 1.20 -23.40 -3.07
C LEU A 871 2.55 -23.66 -3.74
N PHE A 872 2.76 -23.11 -4.92
CA PHE A 872 3.99 -23.26 -5.68
C PHE A 872 5.19 -22.70 -4.91
N ASP A 873 5.12 -21.44 -4.47
CA ASP A 873 6.15 -20.78 -3.66
C ASP A 873 6.42 -21.51 -2.34
N ARG A 874 5.39 -22.03 -1.64
CA ARG A 874 5.56 -22.87 -0.44
C ARG A 874 6.32 -24.18 -0.72
N VAL A 875 6.01 -24.85 -1.83
CA VAL A 875 6.71 -26.07 -2.25
C VAL A 875 8.16 -25.76 -2.65
N LEU A 876 8.40 -24.63 -3.35
CA LEU A 876 9.74 -24.18 -3.70
C LEU A 876 10.57 -23.82 -2.44
N ALA A 877 9.99 -23.06 -1.51
CA ALA A 877 10.65 -22.64 -0.27
C ALA A 877 11.05 -23.84 0.60
N GLU A 878 10.15 -24.79 0.84
CA GLU A 878 10.47 -26.02 1.60
C GLU A 878 11.54 -26.86 0.86
N ARG A 879 11.52 -26.91 -0.48
CA ARG A 879 12.57 -27.59 -1.24
C ARG A 879 13.93 -26.92 -1.10
N VAL A 880 14.00 -25.59 -1.18
CA VAL A 880 15.23 -24.82 -0.98
C VAL A 880 15.73 -24.97 0.46
N TRP A 881 14.85 -24.89 1.45
CA TRP A 881 15.17 -25.13 2.86
C TRP A 881 15.82 -26.50 3.08
N ARG A 882 15.25 -27.56 2.52
CA ARG A 882 15.81 -28.92 2.61
C ARG A 882 17.12 -29.11 1.83
N VAL A 883 17.21 -28.63 0.59
CA VAL A 883 18.36 -28.92 -0.30
C VAL A 883 19.55 -27.99 -0.05
N VAL A 884 19.31 -26.71 0.23
CA VAL A 884 20.37 -25.70 0.41
C VAL A 884 20.76 -25.57 1.89
N PHE A 885 19.79 -25.62 2.80
CA PHE A 885 19.99 -25.41 4.24
C PHE A 885 19.83 -26.69 5.08
N ALA A 886 19.78 -27.87 4.45
CA ALA A 886 19.66 -29.18 5.10
C ALA A 886 18.54 -29.28 6.15
N ALA A 887 17.45 -28.50 5.97
CA ALA A 887 16.39 -28.31 6.96
C ALA A 887 16.88 -27.92 8.37
N GLY A 888 17.99 -27.15 8.45
CA GLY A 888 18.61 -26.70 9.69
C GLY A 888 19.63 -27.67 10.31
N ALA A 889 19.75 -28.90 9.78
CA ALA A 889 20.68 -29.90 10.29
C ALA A 889 22.14 -29.39 10.30
N ASP A 890 22.90 -29.81 11.31
CA ASP A 890 24.31 -29.43 11.51
C ASP A 890 24.59 -27.91 11.51
N GLY A 891 23.57 -27.09 11.81
CA GLY A 891 23.68 -25.62 11.82
C GLY A 891 23.69 -24.99 10.43
N LYS A 892 23.24 -25.71 9.39
CA LYS A 892 23.21 -25.23 8.01
C LYS A 892 22.33 -24.00 7.80
N ALA A 893 21.34 -23.76 8.67
CA ALA A 893 20.54 -22.53 8.70
C ALA A 893 21.35 -21.24 8.98
N VAL A 894 22.60 -21.34 9.44
CA VAL A 894 23.48 -20.18 9.67
C VAL A 894 24.82 -20.30 8.95
N ASP A 895 24.93 -21.20 7.96
CA ASP A 895 26.15 -21.44 7.18
C ASP A 895 26.31 -20.44 6.02
N ARG A 896 27.46 -19.77 5.96
CA ARG A 896 27.82 -18.82 4.89
C ARG A 896 27.82 -19.49 3.53
N ALA A 897 28.24 -20.75 3.40
CA ALA A 897 28.29 -21.41 2.10
C ALA A 897 26.88 -21.67 1.53
N SER A 898 25.91 -22.02 2.39
CA SER A 898 24.50 -22.16 2.00
C SER A 898 23.86 -20.81 1.67
N GLY A 899 24.14 -19.75 2.45
CA GLY A 899 23.68 -18.40 2.19
C GLY A 899 24.21 -17.81 0.86
N GLU A 900 25.51 -17.90 0.62
CA GLU A 900 26.12 -17.45 -0.64
C GLU A 900 25.62 -18.28 -1.83
N ARG A 901 25.38 -19.59 -1.69
CA ARG A 901 24.74 -20.41 -2.76
C ARG A 901 23.36 -19.87 -3.14
N LEU A 902 22.52 -19.51 -2.18
CA LEU A 902 21.20 -18.93 -2.45
C LEU A 902 21.32 -17.53 -3.07
N LYS A 903 22.22 -16.68 -2.55
CA LYS A 903 22.45 -15.33 -3.06
C LYS A 903 22.95 -15.32 -4.50
N GLU A 904 23.97 -16.14 -4.81
CA GLU A 904 24.64 -16.16 -6.11
C GLU A 904 23.80 -16.82 -7.21
N ASN A 905 22.97 -17.81 -6.86
CA ASN A 905 22.16 -18.54 -7.85
C ASN A 905 20.73 -18.03 -7.98
N LEU A 906 20.19 -17.34 -6.96
CA LEU A 906 18.80 -16.88 -6.90
C LEU A 906 18.69 -15.37 -6.62
N LEU A 907 19.01 -14.92 -5.40
CA LEU A 907 18.58 -13.59 -4.94
C LEU A 907 19.23 -12.41 -5.67
N LYS A 908 20.47 -12.52 -6.14
CA LYS A 908 21.15 -11.37 -6.78
C LYS A 908 20.61 -11.00 -8.16
N TRP A 909 19.84 -11.88 -8.79
CA TRP A 909 19.38 -11.71 -10.18
C TRP A 909 18.08 -10.92 -10.28
N GLY A 910 17.25 -10.90 -9.23
CA GLY A 910 15.91 -10.31 -9.29
C GLY A 910 15.11 -10.94 -10.43
N GLY A 911 14.61 -10.10 -11.34
CA GLY A 911 13.95 -10.54 -12.58
C GLY A 911 14.86 -10.65 -13.81
N SER A 912 16.17 -10.42 -13.71
CA SER A 912 17.02 -10.26 -14.91
C SER A 912 17.38 -11.58 -15.59
N ARG A 913 17.29 -12.68 -14.83
CA ARG A 913 17.55 -14.06 -15.25
C ARG A 913 16.30 -14.91 -15.10
N ASP A 914 16.10 -15.86 -16.00
CA ASP A 914 14.98 -16.80 -15.93
C ASP A 914 14.95 -17.57 -14.58
N ALA A 915 13.79 -17.58 -13.93
CA ALA A 915 13.62 -18.12 -12.59
C ALA A 915 13.79 -19.64 -12.51
N TRP A 916 13.49 -20.39 -13.60
CA TRP A 916 13.73 -21.82 -13.66
C TRP A 916 15.23 -22.15 -13.70
N ARG A 917 16.03 -21.35 -14.40
CA ARG A 917 17.49 -21.45 -14.35
C ARG A 917 18.03 -21.10 -12.97
N CYS A 918 17.51 -20.05 -12.33
CA CYS A 918 17.89 -19.69 -10.97
C CYS A 918 17.59 -20.82 -9.98
N LEU A 919 16.40 -21.43 -10.07
CA LEU A 919 15.99 -22.57 -9.25
C LEU A 919 16.82 -23.83 -9.55
N SER A 920 17.06 -24.15 -10.82
CA SER A 920 17.90 -25.26 -11.29
C SER A 920 19.31 -25.17 -10.70
N ASP A 921 19.97 -24.01 -10.81
CA ASP A 921 21.32 -23.80 -10.27
C ASP A 921 21.33 -23.80 -8.74
N THR A 922 20.29 -23.24 -8.11
CA THR A 922 20.15 -23.20 -6.64
C THR A 922 19.96 -24.60 -6.06
N LEU A 923 19.14 -25.44 -6.67
CA LEU A 923 18.87 -26.81 -6.24
C LEU A 923 19.88 -27.83 -6.78
N GLN A 924 20.67 -27.48 -7.80
CA GLN A 924 21.54 -28.36 -8.58
C GLN A 924 20.76 -29.50 -9.27
N ASP A 925 19.61 -29.15 -9.89
CA ASP A 925 18.71 -30.08 -10.57
C ASP A 925 18.36 -29.59 -11.98
N GLU A 926 19.19 -29.98 -12.96
CA GLU A 926 19.06 -29.61 -14.38
C GLU A 926 17.71 -29.99 -15.01
N ARG A 927 16.92 -30.88 -14.39
CA ARG A 927 15.57 -31.25 -14.88
C ARG A 927 14.57 -30.10 -14.83
N LEU A 928 14.85 -29.06 -14.03
CA LEU A 928 13.99 -27.89 -13.86
C LEU A 928 14.24 -26.80 -14.91
N LYS A 929 15.42 -26.81 -15.54
CA LYS A 929 16.03 -25.71 -16.30
C LYS A 929 15.19 -25.17 -17.46
N GLU A 930 14.41 -26.02 -18.10
CA GLU A 930 13.59 -25.66 -19.26
C GLU A 930 12.25 -25.02 -18.86
N GLY A 931 11.79 -25.22 -17.61
CA GLY A 931 10.52 -24.66 -17.13
C GLY A 931 9.29 -25.13 -17.89
N ASP A 932 9.27 -26.40 -18.31
CA ASP A 932 8.17 -27.02 -19.04
C ASP A 932 7.13 -27.68 -18.10
N GLU A 933 6.12 -28.32 -18.68
CA GLU A 933 5.11 -29.06 -17.93
C GLU A 933 5.71 -30.17 -17.02
N LYS A 934 6.87 -30.73 -17.37
CA LYS A 934 7.55 -31.73 -16.56
C LYS A 934 8.27 -31.08 -15.38
N ALA A 935 8.88 -29.91 -15.56
CA ALA A 935 9.44 -29.13 -14.46
C ALA A 935 8.34 -28.79 -13.43
N MET A 936 7.17 -28.35 -13.86
CA MET A 936 6.01 -28.12 -12.98
C MET A 936 5.54 -29.40 -12.27
N ALA A 937 5.44 -30.53 -12.98
CA ALA A 937 5.09 -31.82 -12.37
C ALA A 937 6.13 -32.30 -11.34
N ILE A 938 7.43 -32.09 -11.62
CA ILE A 938 8.53 -32.40 -10.69
C ILE A 938 8.38 -31.57 -9.41
N VAL A 939 8.15 -30.26 -9.52
CA VAL A 939 7.89 -29.39 -8.35
C VAL A 939 6.69 -29.92 -7.56
N GLY A 940 5.58 -30.23 -8.22
CA GLY A 940 4.37 -30.75 -7.55
C GLY A 940 4.62 -32.07 -6.80
N SER A 941 5.48 -32.94 -7.35
CA SER A 941 5.86 -34.21 -6.71
C SER A 941 6.77 -34.08 -5.49
N TRP A 942 7.27 -32.89 -5.14
CA TRP A 942 8.04 -32.69 -3.91
C TRP A 942 7.15 -32.60 -2.66
N GLY A 943 5.88 -32.23 -2.84
CA GLY A 943 4.95 -31.99 -1.74
C GLY A 943 5.33 -30.82 -0.83
N ILE A 944 4.53 -30.62 0.21
CA ILE A 944 4.82 -29.70 1.33
C ILE A 944 5.39 -30.48 2.54
N LYS A 945 5.34 -31.81 2.51
CA LYS A 945 5.87 -32.76 3.51
C LYS A 945 6.49 -33.97 2.82
N ASP A 946 7.55 -34.55 3.41
CA ASP A 946 7.95 -35.94 3.16
C ASP A 946 7.60 -36.81 4.37
N ASP A 947 7.44 -38.12 4.14
CA ASP A 947 7.08 -39.14 5.12
C ASP A 947 8.15 -39.43 6.21
N HIS A 948 9.24 -38.65 6.27
CA HIS A 948 10.43 -38.93 7.08
C HIS A 948 10.56 -38.10 8.38
N HIS A 949 9.47 -37.49 8.84
CA HIS A 949 9.37 -36.87 10.17
C HIS A 949 8.31 -37.56 11.03
N ALA A 950 8.52 -38.86 11.24
CA ALA A 950 7.87 -39.69 12.26
C ALA A 950 8.87 -39.99 13.38
#